data_AF-A0AAJ2JAL2-F1
#
_entry.id   AF-A0AAJ2JAL2-F1
#
_cell.length_a   1.000
_cell.length_b   1.000
_cell.length_c   1.000
_cell.angle_alpha   90.00
_cell.angle_beta   90.00
_cell.angle_gamma   90.00
#
_symmetry.space_group_name_H-M   'P 1'
#
loop_
_entity.id
_entity.type
_entity.pdbx_description
1 polymer ?
#
loop_
_entity_poly.entity_id
_entity_poly.type
_entity_poly.pdbx_seq_one_letter_code
_entity_poly.pdbx_strand_id
1 'polypeptide(L)'
;MSLRQSLFPLLRAMFRAMPLSQAQRDRIRTRLLARHGDWVPPPPKGQQDSAGPRASAQLRWRADEPAIGHRTWQQQALPTSMPATLVAFYLPQFHTFPENDAWWGKGFTEWRNVTRALPQFEGHIQPRLPADLGFYDLRNPQVMRDQARLAAEYGIGAFCFYYYWFSGRTLMEDPLRQWLADDRIDLPFCLCWANENWARRWDGRDEDILIGQQHSAEDDLAFIAHVAPYLRDRRALKVEGRPMLLVYRPHLLPDAHATAERWRSWCRDNGVGEIHLAYVQGFERPDPRDIGFDAAVEFPPNMSNPRSLSAQQWLLNPAFNGDVRDWRELAAEIAARPLPDYPLYPGVNPGWDNEARRSGRGRVYLHASPRGYRDWLRTTIHERLSAVPQTQRMVFINAWNEWAEGAVLEPDARLGHAWLHATRNALISAPALRQQPAVHVHAWYLETLPEVLSALREAALDWTIVVTTPEHQLDQVRRALLDHGLQGDVIAVDNHGRDILPFLQVAERLMQADHDVVLKLHTKRSTHRSNGDQWRQELLQRLIQDGRAARIHAVFQADPGLGMVVAEGHLLPVADFVGGNGPALTRLQARLGLSKPIDASQFGAGSMGWWRLQALRPLLDAHLYRSDFDSEQGQVDGTLAHAIERAFGACCEHAGLRIATAAACLGEADNNDGEYAYARRS
;
A
#
# COMPACT_ATOMS: atom_id res chain seq x y z
N MET A 1 29.02 -6.47 -20.34
CA MET A 1 27.81 -7.24 -20.71
C MET A 1 28.20 -8.12 -21.89
N SER A 2 27.89 -9.42 -21.89
CA SER A 2 28.28 -10.30 -23.02
C SER A 2 27.40 -10.05 -24.26
N LEU A 3 27.88 -10.43 -25.46
CA LEU A 3 27.08 -10.35 -26.69
C LEU A 3 25.75 -11.12 -26.56
N ARG A 4 25.78 -12.28 -25.87
CA ARG A 4 24.62 -13.13 -25.57
C ARG A 4 23.60 -12.45 -24.64
N GLN A 5 24.07 -11.75 -23.61
CA GLN A 5 23.21 -10.97 -22.70
C GLN A 5 22.59 -9.75 -23.40
N SER A 6 23.28 -9.19 -24.39
CA SER A 6 22.80 -8.06 -25.18
C SER A 6 21.72 -8.47 -26.21
N LEU A 7 21.71 -9.74 -26.63
CA LEU A 7 20.70 -10.34 -27.50
C LEU A 7 19.41 -10.75 -26.76
N PHE A 8 19.46 -10.92 -25.44
CA PHE A 8 18.34 -11.40 -24.64
C PHE A 8 17.06 -10.53 -24.73
N PRO A 9 17.13 -9.18 -24.71
CA PRO A 9 15.93 -8.34 -24.88
C PRO A 9 15.24 -8.56 -26.23
N LEU A 10 16.01 -8.72 -27.30
CA LEU A 10 15.50 -8.98 -28.65
C LEU A 10 14.81 -10.35 -28.72
N LEU A 11 15.46 -11.39 -28.18
CA LEU A 11 14.89 -12.74 -28.07
C LEU A 11 13.60 -12.74 -27.23
N ARG A 12 13.58 -11.99 -26.12
CA ARG A 12 12.40 -11.84 -25.26
C ARG A 12 11.26 -11.10 -25.97
N ALA A 13 11.55 -10.07 -26.75
CA ALA A 13 10.57 -9.35 -27.53
C ALA A 13 9.95 -10.23 -28.63
N MET A 14 10.79 -10.93 -29.41
CA MET A 14 10.33 -11.91 -30.41
C MET A 14 9.50 -13.02 -29.76
N PHE A 15 9.94 -13.52 -28.60
CA PHE A 15 9.21 -14.55 -27.86
C PHE A 15 7.83 -14.10 -27.40
N ARG A 16 7.69 -12.83 -26.98
CA ARG A 16 6.39 -12.23 -26.61
C ARG A 16 5.48 -11.99 -27.81
N ALA A 17 6.05 -11.75 -28.99
CA ALA A 17 5.29 -11.51 -30.22
C ALA A 17 4.77 -12.79 -30.89
N MET A 18 5.26 -13.98 -30.47
CA MET A 18 4.77 -15.24 -31.02
C MET A 18 3.31 -15.52 -30.59
N PRO A 19 2.45 -16.00 -31.51
CA PRO A 19 1.04 -16.31 -31.24
C PRO A 19 0.89 -17.64 -30.48
N LEU A 20 1.51 -17.73 -29.31
CA LEU A 20 1.48 -18.89 -28.44
C LEU A 20 0.47 -18.68 -27.32
N SER A 21 -0.23 -19.75 -26.93
CA SER A 21 -1.03 -19.74 -25.70
C SER A 21 -0.13 -19.50 -24.48
N GLN A 22 -0.71 -19.02 -23.38
CA GLN A 22 0.07 -18.72 -22.18
C GLN A 22 0.78 -19.98 -21.63
N ALA A 23 0.09 -21.12 -21.60
CA ALA A 23 0.66 -22.41 -21.20
C ALA A 23 1.85 -22.84 -22.10
N GLN A 24 1.76 -22.62 -23.42
CA GLN A 24 2.86 -22.89 -24.35
C GLN A 24 4.06 -21.98 -24.07
N ARG A 25 3.83 -20.68 -23.82
CA ARG A 25 4.90 -19.74 -23.47
C ARG A 25 5.60 -20.14 -22.18
N ASP A 26 4.86 -20.53 -21.15
CA ASP A 26 5.45 -20.93 -19.88
C ASP A 26 6.31 -22.18 -20.02
N ARG A 27 5.84 -23.19 -20.77
CA ARG A 27 6.60 -24.42 -21.02
C ARG A 27 7.91 -24.16 -21.78
N ILE A 28 7.87 -23.30 -22.80
CA ILE A 28 9.07 -22.94 -23.58
C ILE A 28 10.03 -22.10 -22.74
N ARG A 29 9.52 -21.12 -21.98
CA ARG A 29 10.31 -20.29 -21.06
C ARG A 29 11.08 -21.14 -20.07
N THR A 30 10.42 -22.11 -19.42
CA THR A 30 11.07 -23.01 -18.45
C THR A 30 12.19 -23.82 -19.09
N ARG A 31 11.96 -24.39 -20.29
CA ARG A 31 13.01 -25.14 -21.02
C ARG A 31 14.19 -24.25 -21.44
N LEU A 32 13.93 -23.03 -21.90
CA LEU A 32 14.97 -22.08 -22.30
C LEU A 32 15.81 -21.63 -21.10
N LEU A 33 15.17 -21.28 -19.98
CA LEU A 33 15.87 -20.86 -18.77
C LEU A 33 16.70 -21.99 -18.16
N ALA A 34 16.25 -23.25 -18.27
CA ALA A 34 17.02 -24.41 -17.84
C ALA A 34 18.30 -24.63 -18.68
N ARG A 35 18.28 -24.31 -19.98
CA ARG A 35 19.42 -24.52 -20.89
C ARG A 35 20.33 -23.31 -21.09
N HIS A 36 19.77 -22.09 -21.01
CA HIS A 36 20.45 -20.83 -21.37
C HIS A 36 20.25 -19.74 -20.31
N GLY A 37 20.16 -20.13 -19.04
CA GLY A 37 19.99 -19.20 -17.93
C GLY A 37 21.10 -18.14 -17.84
N ASP A 38 22.30 -18.44 -18.35
CA ASP A 38 23.45 -17.53 -18.43
C ASP A 38 23.28 -16.38 -19.44
N TRP A 39 22.31 -16.48 -20.36
CA TRP A 39 21.97 -15.42 -21.31
C TRP A 39 21.10 -14.34 -20.67
N VAL A 40 20.47 -14.64 -19.54
CA VAL A 40 19.69 -13.66 -18.79
C VAL A 40 20.68 -12.64 -18.20
N PRO A 41 20.58 -11.35 -18.52
CA PRO A 41 21.43 -10.34 -17.91
C PRO A 41 21.23 -10.34 -16.38
N PRO A 42 22.29 -10.06 -15.60
CA PRO A 42 22.15 -9.97 -14.15
C PRO A 42 21.10 -8.90 -13.81
N PRO A 43 20.31 -9.11 -12.74
CA PRO A 43 19.31 -8.14 -12.36
C PRO A 43 19.96 -6.78 -12.07
N PRO A 44 19.26 -5.66 -12.37
CA PRO A 44 19.74 -4.34 -12.03
C PRO A 44 20.07 -4.26 -10.53
N LYS A 45 21.29 -3.84 -10.21
CA LYS A 45 21.72 -3.59 -8.83
C LYS A 45 21.38 -2.17 -8.42
N GLY A 46 21.02 -1.99 -7.16
CA GLY A 46 20.78 -0.67 -6.58
C GLY A 46 22.04 0.19 -6.46
N GLN A 47 21.83 1.44 -6.07
CA GLN A 47 22.84 2.47 -5.90
C GLN A 47 23.59 2.28 -4.57
N GLN A 48 24.84 2.72 -4.52
CA GLN A 48 25.70 2.69 -3.33
C GLN A 48 26.44 4.02 -3.23
N ASP A 49 26.72 4.49 -2.02
CA ASP A 49 27.49 5.71 -1.82
C ASP A 49 28.97 5.51 -2.15
N SER A 50 29.54 6.46 -2.88
CA SER A 50 30.95 6.48 -3.27
C SER A 50 31.92 6.63 -2.08
N ALA A 51 31.44 7.13 -0.94
CA ALA A 51 32.23 7.34 0.29
C ALA A 51 32.32 6.09 1.20
N GLY A 52 31.81 4.94 0.77
CA GLY A 52 31.89 3.67 1.50
C GLY A 52 30.78 3.46 2.54
N PRO A 53 30.64 2.23 3.07
CA PRO A 53 29.46 1.76 3.82
C PRO A 53 29.20 2.42 5.18
N ARG A 54 30.04 3.37 5.61
CA ARG A 54 29.89 4.11 6.88
C ARG A 54 29.45 5.56 6.71
N ALA A 55 29.43 6.10 5.49
CA ALA A 55 29.21 7.52 5.24
C ALA A 55 27.74 7.88 4.93
N SER A 56 26.81 6.91 4.91
CA SER A 56 25.46 7.15 4.38
C SER A 56 24.35 6.32 5.03
N ALA A 57 23.23 7.01 5.29
CA ALA A 57 21.96 6.52 5.86
C ALA A 57 22.03 5.57 7.04
N GLN A 58 22.22 6.14 8.24
CA GLN A 58 21.70 5.49 9.43
C GLN A 58 20.18 5.32 9.27
N LEU A 59 19.66 4.11 9.52
CA LEU A 59 18.24 3.91 9.77
C LEU A 59 17.87 4.77 10.98
N ARG A 60 17.09 5.83 10.75
CA ARG A 60 16.72 6.77 11.81
C ARG A 60 15.44 6.37 12.54
N TRP A 61 14.64 5.48 11.95
CA TRP A 61 13.38 5.02 12.51
C TRP A 61 13.54 3.77 13.38
N ARG A 62 12.57 3.57 14.27
CA ARG A 62 12.36 2.29 14.95
C ARG A 62 11.22 1.52 14.28
N ALA A 63 11.31 0.19 14.23
CA ALA A 63 10.32 -0.64 13.53
C ALA A 63 8.90 -0.56 14.14
N ASP A 64 8.80 -0.10 15.39
CA ASP A 64 7.58 0.16 16.13
C ASP A 64 7.14 1.64 16.10
N GLU A 65 7.83 2.51 15.35
CA GLU A 65 7.48 3.92 15.24
C GLU A 65 6.27 4.11 14.30
N PRO A 66 5.21 4.80 14.74
CA PRO A 66 4.10 5.18 13.85
C PRO A 66 4.58 6.10 12.72
N ALA A 67 4.19 5.78 11.48
CA ALA A 67 4.44 6.62 10.31
C ALA A 67 3.26 7.57 10.02
N ILE A 68 3.46 8.55 9.13
CA ILE A 68 2.35 9.33 8.57
C ILE A 68 1.33 8.38 7.93
N GLY A 69 0.06 8.52 8.31
CA GLY A 69 -1.03 7.63 7.91
C GLY A 69 -1.37 6.53 8.93
N HIS A 70 -0.65 6.43 10.04
CA HIS A 70 -1.00 5.53 11.14
C HIS A 70 -2.42 5.76 11.65
N ARG A 71 -3.16 4.68 11.86
CA ARG A 71 -4.53 4.69 12.40
C ARG A 71 -4.65 3.87 13.67
N THR A 72 -5.28 4.46 14.68
CA THR A 72 -5.78 3.67 15.80
C THR A 72 -7.06 2.92 15.41
N TRP A 73 -7.41 1.92 16.20
CA TRP A 73 -8.72 1.28 16.12
C TRP A 73 -9.83 2.34 16.23
N GLN A 74 -10.86 2.20 15.39
CA GLN A 74 -12.05 3.04 15.43
C GLN A 74 -13.27 2.23 15.01
N GLN A 75 -14.23 2.14 15.92
CA GLN A 75 -15.52 1.55 15.66
C GLN A 75 -16.33 2.44 14.71
N GLN A 76 -16.80 1.86 13.62
CA GLN A 76 -17.68 2.53 12.66
C GLN A 76 -18.62 1.50 12.05
N ALA A 77 -19.85 1.92 11.74
CA ALA A 77 -20.81 1.05 11.07
C ALA A 77 -20.36 0.72 9.64
N LEU A 78 -20.61 -0.52 9.24
CA LEU A 78 -20.53 -0.94 7.84
C LEU A 78 -21.78 -0.47 7.06
N PRO A 79 -21.73 -0.46 5.72
CA PRO A 79 -22.92 -0.21 4.90
C PRO A 79 -24.05 -1.18 5.24
N THR A 80 -25.30 -0.72 5.20
CA THR A 80 -26.49 -1.54 5.49
C THR A 80 -26.60 -2.74 4.56
N SER A 81 -26.16 -2.59 3.31
CA SER A 81 -26.06 -3.65 2.33
C SER A 81 -24.61 -3.73 1.84
N MET A 82 -24.00 -4.90 1.97
CA MET A 82 -22.63 -5.13 1.54
C MET A 82 -22.58 -5.22 0.00
N PRO A 83 -21.73 -4.43 -0.68
CA PRO A 83 -21.65 -4.43 -2.14
C PRO A 83 -20.96 -5.68 -2.71
N ALA A 84 -20.19 -6.40 -1.89
CA ALA A 84 -19.53 -7.66 -2.22
C ALA A 84 -19.12 -8.38 -0.92
N THR A 85 -18.98 -9.70 -0.99
CA THR A 85 -18.36 -10.51 0.07
C THR A 85 -16.84 -10.45 -0.08
N LEU A 86 -16.14 -9.93 0.94
CA LEU A 86 -14.68 -9.91 0.96
C LEU A 86 -14.16 -11.19 1.63
N VAL A 87 -13.26 -11.92 0.97
CA VAL A 87 -12.69 -13.18 1.47
C VAL A 87 -11.18 -13.04 1.60
N ALA A 88 -10.65 -13.09 2.82
CA ALA A 88 -9.21 -12.96 3.03
C ALA A 88 -8.54 -14.33 3.17
N PHE A 89 -7.45 -14.57 2.44
CA PHE A 89 -6.62 -15.76 2.65
C PHE A 89 -6.04 -15.76 4.06
N TYR A 90 -5.99 -16.93 4.70
CA TYR A 90 -5.60 -17.08 6.10
C TYR A 90 -4.55 -18.19 6.24
N LEU A 91 -3.39 -17.84 6.79
CA LEU A 91 -2.27 -18.73 7.04
C LEU A 91 -2.35 -19.32 8.47
N PRO A 92 -2.41 -20.66 8.63
CA PRO A 92 -2.46 -21.28 9.95
C PRO A 92 -1.08 -21.38 10.65
N GLN A 93 0.01 -21.01 9.99
CA GLN A 93 1.41 -21.24 10.43
C GLN A 93 1.93 -20.24 11.49
N PHE A 94 1.15 -20.03 12.56
CA PHE A 94 1.56 -19.23 13.73
C PHE A 94 1.48 -20.05 15.01
N HIS A 95 1.91 -21.31 14.95
CA HIS A 95 2.05 -22.20 16.08
C HIS A 95 3.16 -23.23 15.78
N THR A 96 3.74 -23.78 16.84
CA THR A 96 4.77 -24.83 16.73
C THR A 96 4.10 -26.19 16.55
N PHE A 97 4.67 -27.05 15.71
CA PHE A 97 4.30 -28.46 15.60
C PHE A 97 5.55 -29.32 15.30
N PRO A 98 5.53 -30.63 15.62
CA PRO A 98 6.73 -31.47 15.64
C PRO A 98 7.54 -31.47 14.35
N GLU A 99 6.88 -31.52 13.20
CA GLU A 99 7.51 -31.58 11.89
C GLU A 99 8.25 -30.29 11.55
N ASN A 100 7.62 -29.12 11.76
CA ASN A 100 8.28 -27.83 11.55
C ASN A 100 9.46 -27.63 12.50
N ASP A 101 9.35 -28.06 13.75
CA ASP A 101 10.46 -28.01 14.70
C ASP A 101 11.63 -28.90 14.26
N ALA A 102 11.36 -30.06 13.69
CA ALA A 102 12.37 -30.95 13.13
C ALA A 102 13.02 -30.37 11.85
N TRP A 103 12.26 -29.66 11.02
CA TRP A 103 12.74 -29.14 9.73
C TRP A 103 13.47 -27.80 9.84
N TRP A 104 13.01 -26.91 10.73
CA TRP A 104 13.45 -25.52 10.81
C TRP A 104 14.07 -25.15 12.15
N GLY A 105 14.08 -26.10 13.09
CA GLY A 105 14.60 -25.96 14.45
C GLY A 105 13.50 -25.68 15.48
N LYS A 106 13.73 -26.14 16.70
CA LYS A 106 12.80 -26.06 17.83
C LYS A 106 12.15 -24.68 17.99
N GLY A 107 10.83 -24.66 18.15
CA GLY A 107 10.05 -23.46 18.36
C GLY A 107 9.79 -22.66 17.07
N PHE A 108 9.78 -23.29 15.90
CA PHE A 108 9.59 -22.58 14.64
C PHE A 108 8.13 -22.13 14.46
N THR A 109 7.97 -20.85 14.13
CA THR A 109 6.73 -20.23 13.64
C THR A 109 7.12 -19.18 12.58
N GLU A 110 6.16 -18.67 11.82
CA GLU A 110 6.45 -17.59 10.86
C GLU A 110 7.01 -16.32 11.52
N TRP A 111 6.73 -16.08 12.81
CA TRP A 111 7.34 -14.97 13.57
C TRP A 111 8.86 -15.02 13.59
N ARG A 112 9.45 -16.22 13.51
CA ARG A 112 10.90 -16.39 13.45
C ARG A 112 11.51 -15.86 12.15
N ASN A 113 10.75 -15.84 11.05
CA ASN A 113 11.16 -15.24 9.78
C ASN A 113 10.94 -13.73 9.79
N VAL A 114 9.79 -13.28 10.31
CA VAL A 114 9.44 -11.85 10.42
C VAL A 114 10.45 -11.08 11.26
N THR A 115 10.77 -11.58 12.46
CA THR A 115 11.61 -10.86 13.43
C THR A 115 13.09 -10.76 13.06
N ARG A 116 13.59 -11.65 12.20
CA ARG A 116 14.99 -11.62 11.73
C ARG A 116 15.20 -10.76 10.48
N ALA A 117 14.12 -10.35 9.81
CA ALA A 117 14.20 -9.62 8.56
C ALA A 117 14.84 -8.24 8.81
N LEU A 118 15.70 -7.83 7.88
CA LEU A 118 16.39 -6.54 7.93
C LEU A 118 16.13 -5.77 6.63
N PRO A 119 16.09 -4.43 6.69
CA PRO A 119 15.90 -3.63 5.50
C PRO A 119 17.12 -3.75 4.59
N GLN A 120 16.89 -4.04 3.31
CA GLN A 120 17.96 -4.25 2.32
C GLN A 120 18.38 -2.96 1.60
N PHE A 121 17.51 -1.95 1.60
CA PHE A 121 17.69 -0.66 0.95
C PHE A 121 16.92 0.43 1.71
N GLU A 122 17.26 1.70 1.46
CA GLU A 122 16.62 2.84 2.13
C GLU A 122 15.11 2.84 1.89
N GLY A 123 14.36 2.88 2.98
CA GLY A 123 12.90 2.84 2.93
C GLY A 123 12.27 1.44 2.80
N HIS A 124 13.06 0.36 2.74
CA HIS A 124 12.52 -0.99 2.84
C HIS A 124 11.90 -1.22 4.23
N ILE A 125 10.64 -1.69 4.27
CA ILE A 125 9.85 -1.87 5.50
C ILE A 125 10.08 -3.27 6.08
N GLN A 126 11.26 -3.49 6.67
CA GLN A 126 11.59 -4.71 7.41
C GLN A 126 12.39 -4.39 8.69
N PRO A 127 12.15 -5.08 9.81
CA PRO A 127 11.06 -6.03 10.03
C PRO A 127 9.69 -5.32 10.14
N ARG A 128 8.62 -5.94 9.64
CA ARG A 128 7.24 -5.48 9.87
C ARG A 128 6.70 -6.11 11.16
N LEU A 129 6.39 -5.31 12.18
CA LEU A 129 5.98 -5.79 13.50
C LEU A 129 4.46 -5.72 13.69
N PRO A 130 3.83 -6.70 14.38
CA PRO A 130 2.42 -6.65 14.72
C PRO A 130 2.11 -5.54 15.74
N ALA A 131 0.89 -5.00 15.70
CA ALA A 131 0.36 -4.10 16.72
C ALA A 131 -0.50 -4.90 17.73
N ASP A 132 -1.83 -4.66 17.73
CA ASP A 132 -2.78 -5.08 18.76
C ASP A 132 -2.81 -6.59 19.06
N LEU A 133 -2.63 -7.43 18.03
CA LEU A 133 -2.67 -8.89 18.17
C LEU A 133 -1.33 -9.49 18.64
N GLY A 134 -0.25 -8.72 18.61
CA GLY A 134 1.09 -9.13 19.02
C GLY A 134 1.64 -10.34 18.24
N PHE A 135 2.69 -10.95 18.80
CA PHE A 135 3.28 -12.19 18.29
C PHE A 135 2.47 -13.40 18.79
N TYR A 136 1.27 -13.58 18.22
CA TYR A 136 0.30 -14.56 18.71
C TYR A 136 0.67 -16.02 18.42
N ASP A 137 0.02 -16.93 19.15
CA ASP A 137 0.03 -18.38 18.93
C ASP A 137 -1.39 -18.86 18.62
N LEU A 138 -1.59 -19.48 17.45
CA LEU A 138 -2.92 -19.95 17.00
C LEU A 138 -3.44 -21.20 17.72
N ARG A 139 -2.68 -21.75 18.69
CA ARG A 139 -3.21 -22.71 19.67
C ARG A 139 -4.02 -22.05 20.77
N ASN A 140 -4.01 -20.73 20.85
CA ASN A 140 -4.90 -19.97 21.71
C ASN A 140 -6.17 -19.58 20.93
N PRO A 141 -7.33 -20.20 21.19
CA PRO A 141 -8.57 -19.88 20.47
C PRO A 141 -9.00 -18.41 20.60
N GLN A 142 -8.58 -17.72 21.67
CA GLN A 142 -8.90 -16.30 21.85
C GLN A 142 -8.37 -15.45 20.70
N VAL A 143 -7.18 -15.78 20.17
CA VAL A 143 -6.58 -15.07 19.03
C VAL A 143 -7.49 -15.13 17.80
N MET A 144 -8.01 -16.32 17.47
CA MET A 144 -8.90 -16.48 16.34
C MET A 144 -10.26 -15.81 16.56
N ARG A 145 -10.78 -15.75 17.78
CA ARG A 145 -11.98 -14.94 18.09
C ARG A 145 -11.73 -13.46 17.84
N ASP A 146 -10.58 -12.95 18.28
CA ASP A 146 -10.22 -11.55 18.12
C ASP A 146 -9.98 -11.20 16.64
N GLN A 147 -9.30 -12.06 15.89
CA GLN A 147 -9.14 -11.94 14.44
C GLN A 147 -10.49 -11.97 13.72
N ALA A 148 -11.37 -12.92 14.04
CA ALA A 148 -12.68 -13.04 13.41
C ALA A 148 -13.56 -11.80 13.67
N ARG A 149 -13.58 -11.33 14.91
CA ARG A 149 -14.29 -10.11 15.31
C ARG A 149 -13.75 -8.89 14.57
N LEU A 150 -12.42 -8.72 14.56
CA LEU A 150 -11.78 -7.58 13.91
C LEU A 150 -12.01 -7.60 12.40
N ALA A 151 -11.91 -8.77 11.76
CA ALA A 151 -12.18 -8.95 10.35
C ALA A 151 -13.63 -8.57 10.01
N ALA A 152 -14.60 -9.07 10.79
CA ALA A 152 -16.02 -8.74 10.62
C ALA A 152 -16.30 -7.25 10.81
N GLU A 153 -15.69 -6.59 11.81
CA GLU A 153 -15.87 -5.16 12.07
C GLU A 153 -15.47 -4.27 10.89
N TYR A 154 -14.47 -4.70 10.10
CA TYR A 154 -13.99 -3.98 8.93
C TYR A 154 -14.54 -4.53 7.59
N GLY A 155 -15.52 -5.43 7.66
CA GLY A 155 -16.29 -5.90 6.51
C GLY A 155 -15.66 -7.05 5.72
N ILE A 156 -14.69 -7.75 6.31
CA ILE A 156 -14.29 -9.07 5.81
C ILE A 156 -15.43 -10.04 6.11
N GLY A 157 -15.93 -10.69 5.06
CA GLY A 157 -17.08 -11.59 5.14
C GLY A 157 -16.71 -13.06 5.31
N ALA A 158 -15.46 -13.46 5.02
CA ALA A 158 -14.98 -14.81 5.27
C ALA A 158 -13.44 -14.90 5.30
N PHE A 159 -12.93 -15.98 5.91
CA PHE A 159 -11.55 -16.42 5.74
C PHE A 159 -11.43 -17.62 4.79
N CYS A 160 -10.39 -17.61 3.95
CA CYS A 160 -10.00 -18.76 3.13
C CYS A 160 -8.75 -19.39 3.75
N PHE A 161 -8.93 -20.45 4.53
CA PHE A 161 -7.83 -21.14 5.22
C PHE A 161 -7.00 -21.94 4.22
N TYR A 162 -5.68 -21.75 4.24
CA TYR A 162 -4.80 -22.73 3.62
C TYR A 162 -4.90 -24.06 4.35
N TYR A 163 -5.10 -25.12 3.58
CA TYR A 163 -5.29 -26.46 4.07
C TYR A 163 -4.19 -27.38 3.53
N TYR A 164 -3.56 -28.15 4.42
CA TYR A 164 -2.34 -28.91 4.13
C TYR A 164 -2.55 -30.40 4.38
N TRP A 165 -3.03 -31.09 3.34
CA TRP A 165 -3.20 -32.53 3.28
C TRP A 165 -2.11 -33.16 2.40
N PHE A 166 -1.45 -34.19 2.92
CA PHE A 166 -0.37 -34.92 2.28
C PHE A 166 -0.65 -36.42 2.29
N SER A 167 -1.74 -36.82 1.63
CA SER A 167 -2.10 -38.22 1.39
C SER A 167 -2.21 -39.07 2.67
N GLY A 168 -3.13 -38.69 3.56
CA GLY A 168 -3.39 -39.36 4.83
C GLY A 168 -2.80 -38.66 6.05
N ARG A 169 -1.99 -37.61 5.85
CA ARG A 169 -1.41 -36.78 6.92
C ARG A 169 -1.81 -35.33 6.76
N THR A 170 -2.36 -34.73 7.81
CA THR A 170 -2.61 -33.29 7.89
C THR A 170 -1.51 -32.58 8.66
N LEU A 171 -1.13 -31.39 8.20
CA LEU A 171 -0.26 -30.48 8.92
C LEU A 171 -0.99 -29.17 9.22
N MET A 172 -0.64 -28.51 10.33
CA MET A 172 -1.18 -27.19 10.71
C MET A 172 -2.72 -27.13 10.83
N GLU A 173 -3.38 -28.25 11.11
CA GLU A 173 -4.84 -28.35 11.16
C GLU A 173 -5.44 -27.88 12.51
N ASP A 174 -4.62 -27.83 13.57
CA ASP A 174 -5.07 -27.50 14.93
C ASP A 174 -5.85 -26.18 15.03
N PRO A 175 -5.44 -25.07 14.40
CA PRO A 175 -6.23 -23.84 14.40
C PRO A 175 -7.61 -24.03 13.76
N LEU A 176 -7.70 -24.76 12.67
CA LEU A 176 -8.97 -24.99 11.98
C LEU A 176 -9.90 -25.92 12.76
N ARG A 177 -9.36 -26.95 13.44
CA ARG A 177 -10.13 -27.80 14.38
C ARG A 177 -10.68 -26.98 15.54
N GLN A 178 -9.87 -26.08 16.10
CA GLN A 178 -10.30 -25.17 17.17
C GLN A 178 -11.36 -24.18 16.68
N TRP A 179 -11.22 -23.64 15.46
CA TRP A 179 -12.24 -22.80 14.83
C TRP A 179 -13.58 -23.54 14.71
N LEU A 180 -13.54 -24.78 14.22
CA LEU A 180 -14.71 -25.63 14.07
C LEU A 180 -15.40 -25.89 15.42
N ALA A 181 -14.62 -26.17 16.47
CA ALA A 181 -15.12 -26.46 17.81
C ALA A 181 -15.62 -25.24 18.60
N ASP A 182 -15.37 -24.01 18.14
CA ASP A 182 -15.73 -22.79 18.87
C ASP A 182 -16.92 -22.06 18.22
N ASP A 183 -18.11 -22.31 18.75
CA ASP A 183 -19.36 -21.70 18.28
C ASP A 183 -19.45 -20.18 18.47
N ARG A 184 -18.52 -19.57 19.22
CA ARG A 184 -18.45 -18.10 19.36
C ARG A 184 -17.84 -17.40 18.15
N ILE A 185 -17.23 -18.15 17.24
CA ILE A 185 -16.69 -17.60 16.00
C ILE A 185 -17.75 -17.77 14.92
N ASP A 186 -18.41 -16.68 14.54
CA ASP A 186 -19.47 -16.70 13.51
C ASP A 186 -18.98 -16.33 12.11
N LEU A 187 -17.72 -15.88 11.96
CA LEU A 187 -17.17 -15.50 10.66
C LEU A 187 -17.14 -16.72 9.72
N PRO A 188 -17.74 -16.63 8.52
CA PRO A 188 -17.68 -17.69 7.53
C PRO A 188 -16.26 -18.05 7.09
N PHE A 189 -16.08 -19.26 6.56
CA PHE A 189 -14.81 -19.70 6.03
C PHE A 189 -14.92 -20.70 4.86
N CYS A 190 -13.90 -20.76 4.02
CA CYS A 190 -13.67 -21.83 3.05
C CYS A 190 -12.24 -22.36 3.15
N LEU A 191 -11.96 -23.46 2.45
CA LEU A 191 -10.63 -24.08 2.43
C LEU A 191 -9.97 -23.89 1.08
N CYS A 192 -8.66 -23.67 1.06
CA CYS A 192 -7.80 -23.75 -0.11
C CYS A 192 -6.74 -24.82 0.11
N TRP A 193 -6.91 -25.97 -0.55
CA TRP A 193 -5.94 -27.06 -0.48
C TRP A 193 -4.66 -26.67 -1.23
N ALA A 194 -3.59 -26.48 -0.47
CA ALA A 194 -2.23 -26.29 -0.98
C ALA A 194 -1.70 -27.65 -1.47
N ASN A 195 -2.15 -28.10 -2.64
CA ASN A 195 -1.98 -29.45 -3.14
C ASN A 195 -0.59 -29.74 -3.79
N GLU A 196 0.44 -29.02 -3.35
CA GLU A 196 1.83 -29.16 -3.81
C GLU A 196 2.73 -29.86 -2.79
N ASN A 197 3.83 -30.45 -3.28
CA ASN A 197 4.87 -31.01 -2.42
C ASN A 197 5.46 -29.94 -1.51
N TRP A 198 5.73 -30.26 -0.25
CA TRP A 198 6.47 -29.36 0.62
C TRP A 198 7.96 -29.66 0.49
N ALA A 199 8.72 -28.70 -0.05
CA ALA A 199 10.18 -28.79 -0.13
C ALA A 199 10.89 -27.85 0.87
N ARG A 200 12.10 -28.19 1.28
CA ARG A 200 12.93 -27.41 2.22
C ARG A 200 13.40 -26.07 1.63
N ARG A 201 13.37 -25.90 0.32
CA ARG A 201 13.70 -24.62 -0.33
C ARG A 201 12.41 -23.90 -0.73
N TRP A 202 12.27 -22.66 -0.27
CA TRP A 202 11.18 -21.73 -0.61
C TRP A 202 11.16 -21.30 -2.09
N ASP A 203 11.95 -21.94 -2.97
CA ASP A 203 12.07 -21.64 -4.40
C ASP A 203 11.37 -22.67 -5.31
N GLY A 204 10.68 -23.67 -4.73
CA GLY A 204 9.78 -24.58 -5.45
C GLY A 204 10.47 -25.56 -6.41
N ARG A 205 11.76 -25.87 -6.21
CA ARG A 205 12.48 -26.90 -6.98
C ARG A 205 12.55 -28.21 -6.19
N ASP A 206 12.23 -29.33 -6.86
CA ASP A 206 11.96 -30.68 -6.31
C ASP A 206 13.15 -31.43 -5.66
N GLU A 207 14.28 -30.78 -5.37
CA GLU A 207 15.50 -31.50 -4.97
C GLU A 207 15.62 -31.79 -3.45
N ASP A 208 14.72 -31.27 -2.60
CA ASP A 208 14.70 -31.52 -1.14
C ASP A 208 13.26 -31.60 -0.56
N ILE A 209 12.45 -32.59 -0.98
CA ILE A 209 11.06 -32.77 -0.50
C ILE A 209 11.04 -33.20 0.98
N LEU A 210 10.37 -32.42 1.82
CA LEU A 210 10.11 -32.72 3.24
C LEU A 210 8.92 -33.66 3.41
N ILE A 211 7.85 -33.42 2.65
CA ILE A 211 6.69 -34.31 2.54
C ILE A 211 6.06 -34.16 1.15
N GLY A 212 5.82 -35.30 0.49
CA GLY A 212 5.23 -35.35 -0.84
C GLY A 212 3.72 -35.50 -0.82
N GLN A 213 3.06 -35.12 -1.90
CA GLN A 213 1.67 -35.44 -2.18
C GLN A 213 1.58 -36.53 -3.24
N GLN A 214 0.64 -37.46 -3.06
CA GLN A 214 0.33 -38.50 -4.02
C GLN A 214 -1.13 -38.39 -4.41
N HIS A 215 -1.38 -37.98 -5.66
CA HIS A 215 -2.73 -37.82 -6.17
C HIS A 215 -3.21 -39.14 -6.78
N SER A 216 -4.20 -39.78 -6.16
CA SER A 216 -4.89 -40.98 -6.68
C SER A 216 -6.39 -40.91 -6.44
N ALA A 217 -7.17 -41.80 -7.07
CA ALA A 217 -8.61 -41.87 -6.84
C ALA A 217 -8.96 -42.20 -5.38
N GLU A 218 -8.13 -43.02 -4.71
CA GLU A 218 -8.26 -43.32 -3.29
C GLU A 218 -7.95 -42.11 -2.42
N ASP A 219 -6.88 -41.35 -2.75
CA ASP A 219 -6.54 -40.14 -1.99
C ASP A 219 -7.58 -39.04 -2.17
N ASP A 220 -8.15 -38.89 -3.36
CA ASP A 220 -9.26 -37.96 -3.61
C ASP A 220 -10.43 -38.22 -2.65
N LEU A 221 -10.80 -39.49 -2.49
CA LEU A 221 -11.88 -39.91 -1.59
C LEU A 221 -11.50 -39.75 -0.11
N ALA A 222 -10.25 -40.04 0.25
CA ALA A 222 -9.75 -39.83 1.61
C ALA A 222 -9.74 -38.35 1.99
N PHE A 223 -9.24 -37.49 1.10
CA PHE A 223 -9.20 -36.04 1.27
C PHE A 223 -10.61 -35.47 1.44
N ILE A 224 -11.53 -35.75 0.51
CA ILE A 224 -12.88 -35.17 0.59
C ILE A 224 -13.64 -35.65 1.83
N ALA A 225 -13.46 -36.92 2.22
CA ALA A 225 -14.03 -37.44 3.44
C ALA A 225 -13.49 -36.73 4.68
N HIS A 226 -12.20 -36.43 4.68
CA HIS A 226 -11.53 -35.74 5.78
C HIS A 226 -11.99 -34.28 5.91
N VAL A 227 -12.16 -33.55 4.80
CA VAL A 227 -12.61 -32.14 4.86
C VAL A 227 -14.14 -31.99 5.00
N ALA A 228 -14.91 -33.06 4.85
CA ALA A 228 -16.37 -33.03 4.91
C ALA A 228 -16.95 -32.38 6.18
N PRO A 229 -16.40 -32.56 7.41
CA PRO A 229 -16.89 -31.85 8.59
C PRO A 229 -16.87 -30.33 8.43
N TYR A 230 -15.83 -29.78 7.78
CA TYR A 230 -15.72 -28.35 7.50
C TYR A 230 -16.74 -27.90 6.46
N LEU A 231 -16.98 -28.71 5.42
CA LEU A 231 -17.96 -28.41 4.37
C LEU A 231 -19.41 -28.43 4.89
N ARG A 232 -19.69 -29.23 5.93
CA ARG A 232 -21.00 -29.30 6.59
C ARG A 232 -21.23 -28.19 7.61
N ASP A 233 -20.18 -27.52 8.09
CA ASP A 233 -20.32 -26.50 9.11
C ASP A 233 -21.25 -25.37 8.64
N ARG A 234 -22.05 -24.84 9.57
CA ARG A 234 -23.01 -23.75 9.30
C ARG A 234 -22.32 -22.49 8.74
N ARG A 235 -21.03 -22.30 9.06
CA ARG A 235 -20.18 -21.18 8.67
C ARG A 235 -19.37 -21.47 7.40
N ALA A 236 -19.51 -22.63 6.77
CA ALA A 236 -18.92 -22.85 5.46
C ALA A 236 -19.42 -21.77 4.48
N LEU A 237 -18.51 -21.05 3.83
CA LEU A 237 -18.82 -20.06 2.80
C LEU A 237 -19.49 -20.78 1.64
N LYS A 238 -20.70 -20.32 1.28
CA LYS A 238 -21.55 -20.97 0.29
C LYS A 238 -21.82 -20.08 -0.91
N VAL A 239 -21.81 -20.67 -2.10
CA VAL A 239 -22.26 -20.06 -3.35
C VAL A 239 -23.55 -20.76 -3.75
N GLU A 240 -24.67 -20.05 -3.70
CA GLU A 240 -26.00 -20.62 -3.99
C GLU A 240 -26.29 -21.87 -3.14
N GLY A 241 -25.90 -21.82 -1.86
CA GLY A 241 -26.07 -22.94 -0.91
C GLY A 241 -24.98 -24.02 -0.95
N ARG A 242 -24.09 -24.01 -1.94
CA ARG A 242 -23.02 -25.01 -2.12
C ARG A 242 -21.75 -24.57 -1.38
N PRO A 243 -21.21 -25.35 -0.41
CA PRO A 243 -19.97 -24.98 0.28
C PRO A 243 -18.79 -24.92 -0.70
N MET A 244 -17.95 -23.91 -0.52
CA MET A 244 -16.83 -23.61 -1.39
C MET A 244 -15.56 -24.38 -0.96
N LEU A 245 -14.89 -24.98 -1.94
CA LEU A 245 -13.59 -25.63 -1.78
C LEU A 245 -12.64 -25.18 -2.91
N LEU A 246 -11.47 -24.67 -2.54
CA LEU A 246 -10.44 -24.23 -3.47
C LEU A 246 -9.32 -25.27 -3.59
N VAL A 247 -8.76 -25.40 -4.79
CA VAL A 247 -7.51 -26.13 -5.06
C VAL A 247 -6.44 -25.16 -5.57
N TYR A 248 -5.23 -25.22 -5.02
CA TYR A 248 -4.18 -24.27 -5.36
C TYR A 248 -3.57 -24.51 -6.76
N ARG A 249 -3.33 -25.77 -7.14
CA ARG A 249 -2.71 -26.20 -8.39
C ARG A 249 -3.44 -27.38 -9.04
N PRO A 250 -4.57 -27.15 -9.73
CA PRO A 250 -5.32 -28.21 -10.40
C PRO A 250 -4.50 -29.10 -11.36
N HIS A 251 -3.42 -28.64 -12.01
CA HIS A 251 -2.65 -29.50 -12.93
C HIS A 251 -1.89 -30.65 -12.26
N LEU A 252 -1.68 -30.58 -10.94
CA LEU A 252 -1.06 -31.66 -10.19
C LEU A 252 -1.98 -32.87 -10.03
N LEU A 253 -3.29 -32.68 -10.24
CA LEU A 253 -4.26 -33.77 -10.29
C LEU A 253 -4.09 -34.54 -11.61
N PRO A 254 -3.99 -35.87 -11.60
CA PRO A 254 -3.85 -36.67 -12.82
C PRO A 254 -4.98 -36.43 -13.82
N ASP A 255 -6.19 -36.26 -13.31
CA ASP A 255 -7.38 -35.87 -14.05
C ASP A 255 -8.29 -35.06 -13.12
N ALA A 256 -8.19 -33.73 -13.19
CA ALA A 256 -8.93 -32.82 -12.33
C ALA A 256 -10.46 -32.96 -12.50
N HIS A 257 -10.95 -33.27 -13.70
CA HIS A 257 -12.37 -33.45 -13.95
C HIS A 257 -12.88 -34.72 -13.26
N ALA A 258 -12.14 -35.82 -13.39
CA ALA A 258 -12.50 -37.07 -12.72
C ALA A 258 -12.42 -36.94 -11.18
N THR A 259 -11.45 -36.18 -10.66
CA THR A 259 -11.35 -35.85 -9.22
C THR A 259 -12.56 -35.05 -8.75
N ALA A 260 -12.95 -34.00 -9.49
CA ALA A 260 -14.13 -33.19 -9.18
C ALA A 260 -15.41 -34.05 -9.11
N GLU A 261 -15.61 -34.96 -10.06
CA GLU A 261 -16.77 -35.86 -10.07
C GLU A 261 -16.76 -36.83 -8.87
N ARG A 262 -15.60 -37.40 -8.51
CA ARG A 262 -15.46 -38.24 -7.30
C ARG A 262 -15.87 -37.48 -6.05
N TRP A 263 -15.37 -36.26 -5.89
CA TRP A 263 -15.71 -35.41 -4.74
C TRP A 263 -17.18 -35.06 -4.67
N ARG A 264 -17.79 -34.65 -5.78
CA ARG A 264 -19.22 -34.33 -5.84
C ARG A 264 -20.08 -35.55 -5.51
N SER A 265 -19.77 -36.72 -6.09
CA SER A 265 -20.50 -37.95 -5.79
C SER A 265 -20.42 -38.30 -4.31
N TRP A 266 -19.20 -38.33 -3.77
CA TRP A 266 -19.01 -38.64 -2.36
C TRP A 266 -19.76 -37.66 -1.44
N CYS A 267 -19.69 -36.36 -1.74
CA CYS A 267 -20.38 -35.31 -0.96
C CYS A 267 -21.91 -35.46 -0.99
N ARG A 268 -22.50 -35.77 -2.14
CA ARG A 268 -23.94 -36.07 -2.26
C ARG A 268 -24.33 -37.28 -1.42
N ASP A 269 -23.57 -38.37 -1.56
CA ASP A 269 -23.86 -39.65 -0.90
C ASP A 269 -23.68 -39.58 0.63
N ASN A 270 -22.89 -38.63 1.12
CA ASN A 270 -22.56 -38.47 2.54
C ASN A 270 -23.16 -37.21 3.17
N GLY A 271 -24.22 -36.64 2.61
CA GLY A 271 -25.00 -35.57 3.26
C GLY A 271 -24.31 -34.21 3.35
N VAL A 272 -23.28 -33.96 2.52
CA VAL A 272 -22.75 -32.59 2.28
C VAL A 272 -23.61 -31.89 1.23
N GLY A 273 -24.09 -32.64 0.22
CA GLY A 273 -24.81 -32.11 -0.94
C GLY A 273 -23.85 -31.73 -2.08
N GLU A 274 -24.26 -30.78 -2.92
CA GLU A 274 -23.39 -30.21 -3.96
C GLU A 274 -22.34 -29.28 -3.37
N ILE A 275 -21.16 -29.23 -4.01
CA ILE A 275 -20.05 -28.36 -3.62
C ILE A 275 -19.73 -27.37 -4.75
N HIS A 276 -19.13 -26.23 -4.41
CA HIS A 276 -18.62 -25.24 -5.37
C HIS A 276 -17.09 -25.32 -5.41
N LEU A 277 -16.55 -25.82 -6.52
CA LEU A 277 -15.12 -26.01 -6.72
C LEU A 277 -14.52 -24.80 -7.42
N ALA A 278 -13.49 -24.22 -6.81
CA ALA A 278 -12.73 -23.14 -7.38
C ALA A 278 -11.23 -23.46 -7.38
N TYR A 279 -10.44 -22.72 -8.16
CA TYR A 279 -8.98 -22.84 -8.11
C TYR A 279 -8.30 -21.48 -8.12
N VAL A 280 -7.06 -21.45 -7.60
CA VAL A 280 -6.26 -20.23 -7.49
C VAL A 280 -5.44 -20.01 -8.78
N GLN A 281 -5.56 -18.84 -9.41
CA GLN A 281 -4.81 -18.46 -10.61
C GLN A 281 -3.37 -18.02 -10.32
N GLY A 282 -2.65 -18.80 -9.51
CA GLY A 282 -1.26 -18.53 -9.13
C GLY A 282 -0.27 -18.87 -10.24
N PHE A 283 -0.29 -20.13 -10.72
CA PHE A 283 0.68 -20.63 -11.69
C PHE A 283 0.06 -20.95 -13.05
N GLU A 284 -1.23 -21.26 -13.05
CA GLU A 284 -1.97 -21.75 -14.21
C GLU A 284 -3.34 -21.12 -14.27
N ARG A 285 -3.90 -21.13 -15.48
CA ARG A 285 -5.15 -20.42 -15.80
C ARG A 285 -5.99 -21.19 -16.82
N PRO A 286 -6.30 -22.49 -16.59
CA PRO A 286 -7.28 -23.17 -17.43
C PRO A 286 -8.67 -22.51 -17.29
N ASP A 287 -9.53 -22.67 -18.28
CA ASP A 287 -10.95 -22.42 -18.05
C ASP A 287 -11.43 -23.41 -16.96
N PRO A 288 -12.09 -22.96 -15.87
CA PRO A 288 -12.53 -23.86 -14.82
C PRO A 288 -13.45 -24.97 -15.35
N ARG A 289 -14.22 -24.71 -16.41
CA ARG A 289 -15.14 -25.68 -17.02
C ARG A 289 -14.39 -26.88 -17.63
N ASP A 290 -13.20 -26.63 -18.19
CA ASP A 290 -12.38 -27.67 -18.85
C ASP A 290 -11.78 -28.67 -17.84
N ILE A 291 -11.73 -28.30 -16.55
CA ILE A 291 -11.17 -29.13 -15.47
C ILE A 291 -12.26 -29.62 -14.49
N GLY A 292 -13.54 -29.45 -14.81
CA GLY A 292 -14.67 -29.87 -13.95
C GLY A 292 -14.93 -28.97 -12.74
N PHE A 293 -14.40 -27.75 -12.73
CA PHE A 293 -14.54 -26.77 -11.65
C PHE A 293 -15.58 -25.70 -12.02
N ASP A 294 -16.11 -25.00 -11.01
CA ASP A 294 -17.15 -23.98 -11.19
C ASP A 294 -16.56 -22.57 -11.42
N ALA A 295 -15.41 -22.26 -10.82
CA ALA A 295 -14.86 -20.91 -10.82
C ALA A 295 -13.32 -20.86 -10.74
N ALA A 296 -12.77 -19.70 -11.05
CA ALA A 296 -11.38 -19.35 -10.79
C ALA A 296 -11.29 -18.19 -9.79
N VAL A 297 -10.17 -18.09 -9.08
CA VAL A 297 -9.86 -17.02 -8.10
C VAL A 297 -8.55 -16.36 -8.49
N GLU A 298 -8.56 -15.06 -8.73
CA GLU A 298 -7.33 -14.31 -8.99
C GLU A 298 -6.44 -14.22 -7.74
N PHE A 299 -5.13 -14.31 -7.93
CA PHE A 299 -4.18 -14.35 -6.83
C PHE A 299 -2.98 -13.42 -7.06
N PRO A 300 -3.16 -12.09 -6.94
CA PRO A 300 -2.05 -11.16 -6.98
C PRO A 300 -1.03 -11.46 -5.86
N PRO A 301 0.28 -11.29 -6.11
CA PRO A 301 0.86 -10.63 -7.29
C PRO A 301 1.21 -11.55 -8.47
N ASN A 302 0.93 -12.85 -8.41
CA ASN A 302 1.43 -13.87 -9.36
C ASN A 302 0.94 -13.70 -10.81
N MET A 303 0.11 -12.70 -11.08
CA MET A 303 -0.53 -12.49 -12.37
C MET A 303 0.02 -11.35 -13.22
N SER A 304 0.94 -10.54 -12.70
CA SER A 304 1.51 -9.38 -13.39
C SER A 304 3.03 -9.37 -13.23
N ASN A 305 3.70 -8.63 -14.11
CA ASN A 305 5.14 -8.42 -14.03
C ASN A 305 5.47 -6.92 -14.20
N PRO A 306 5.26 -6.12 -13.15
CA PRO A 306 5.57 -4.69 -13.16
C PRO A 306 7.03 -4.38 -13.50
N ARG A 307 7.32 -3.12 -13.81
CA ARG A 307 8.69 -2.65 -13.99
C ARG A 307 9.53 -2.92 -12.75
N SER A 308 10.82 -3.14 -12.97
CA SER A 308 11.77 -3.26 -11.86
C SER A 308 12.20 -1.89 -11.39
N LEU A 309 12.23 -1.70 -10.07
CA LEU A 309 12.72 -0.50 -9.41
C LEU A 309 14.11 -0.70 -8.78
N SER A 310 14.71 -1.89 -8.91
CA SER A 310 15.93 -2.27 -8.18
C SER A 310 17.09 -1.30 -8.42
N ALA A 311 17.28 -0.83 -9.66
CA ALA A 311 18.35 0.11 -10.01
C ALA A 311 18.23 1.50 -9.35
N GLN A 312 17.01 1.88 -8.93
CA GLN A 312 16.79 3.19 -8.31
C GLN A 312 16.93 3.15 -6.78
N GLN A 313 16.99 1.96 -6.17
CA GLN A 313 17.04 1.84 -4.72
C GLN A 313 18.46 2.02 -4.19
N TRP A 314 18.59 2.71 -3.06
CA TRP A 314 19.86 2.91 -2.36
C TRP A 314 20.10 1.77 -1.38
N LEU A 315 21.10 0.94 -1.64
CA LEU A 315 21.32 -0.31 -0.91
C LEU A 315 21.92 -0.05 0.48
N LEU A 316 21.29 -0.62 1.51
CA LEU A 316 21.84 -0.74 2.86
C LEU A 316 22.66 -2.04 2.98
N ASN A 317 22.22 -3.09 2.29
CA ASN A 317 22.96 -4.32 2.10
C ASN A 317 23.58 -4.34 0.69
N PRO A 318 24.91 -4.12 0.54
CA PRO A 318 25.60 -4.18 -0.74
C PRO A 318 25.47 -5.53 -1.48
N ALA A 319 25.19 -6.61 -0.74
CA ALA A 319 25.02 -7.95 -1.28
C ALA A 319 23.58 -8.27 -1.70
N PHE A 320 22.64 -7.33 -1.55
CA PHE A 320 21.25 -7.53 -1.98
C PHE A 320 21.20 -7.86 -3.47
N ASN A 321 20.52 -8.96 -3.79
CA ASN A 321 20.33 -9.48 -5.13
C ASN A 321 18.87 -9.94 -5.33
N GLY A 322 17.94 -9.26 -4.65
CA GLY A 322 16.51 -9.44 -4.80
C GLY A 322 15.93 -8.64 -5.98
N ASP A 323 14.61 -8.65 -6.06
CA ASP A 323 13.86 -8.04 -7.17
C ASP A 323 12.81 -7.06 -6.64
N VAL A 324 12.99 -5.77 -6.92
CA VAL A 324 12.08 -4.71 -6.48
C VAL A 324 11.17 -4.33 -7.63
N ARG A 325 9.86 -4.29 -7.40
CA ARG A 325 8.79 -4.07 -8.39
C ARG A 325 7.88 -2.93 -7.95
N ASP A 326 7.29 -2.22 -8.92
CA ASP A 326 6.31 -1.17 -8.64
C ASP A 326 4.92 -1.78 -8.39
N TRP A 327 4.43 -1.72 -7.16
CA TRP A 327 3.11 -2.24 -6.79
C TRP A 327 1.96 -1.49 -7.49
N ARG A 328 2.15 -0.19 -7.77
CA ARG A 328 1.10 0.65 -8.37
C ARG A 328 0.73 0.17 -9.77
N GLU A 329 1.72 -0.27 -10.54
CA GLU A 329 1.49 -0.87 -11.87
C GLU A 329 0.75 -2.21 -11.76
N LEU A 330 1.08 -3.06 -10.77
CA LEU A 330 0.35 -4.30 -10.50
C LEU A 330 -1.14 -4.02 -10.23
N ALA A 331 -1.42 -3.09 -9.31
CA ALA A 331 -2.78 -2.74 -8.92
C ALA A 331 -3.57 -2.17 -10.11
N ALA A 332 -2.99 -1.19 -10.84
CA ALA A 332 -3.62 -0.58 -12.00
C ALA A 332 -3.88 -1.60 -13.13
N GLU A 333 -2.91 -2.47 -13.42
CA GLU A 333 -3.06 -3.50 -14.45
C GLU A 333 -4.20 -4.46 -14.12
N ILE A 334 -4.26 -4.99 -12.89
CA ILE A 334 -5.30 -5.97 -12.51
C ILE A 334 -6.67 -5.30 -12.40
N ALA A 335 -6.75 -4.09 -11.84
CA ALA A 335 -8.00 -3.33 -11.74
C ALA A 335 -8.67 -3.13 -13.11
N ALA A 336 -7.88 -2.92 -14.16
CA ALA A 336 -8.35 -2.67 -15.51
C ALA A 336 -8.67 -3.94 -16.33
N ARG A 337 -8.42 -5.15 -15.78
CA ARG A 337 -8.65 -6.40 -16.54
C ARG A 337 -10.15 -6.69 -16.67
N PRO A 338 -10.64 -7.05 -17.87
CA PRO A 338 -12.00 -7.52 -18.02
C PRO A 338 -12.19 -8.85 -17.29
N LEU A 339 -13.44 -9.15 -16.92
CA LEU A 339 -13.82 -10.47 -16.46
C LEU A 339 -13.95 -11.42 -17.67
N PRO A 340 -13.52 -12.68 -17.56
CA PRO A 340 -13.74 -13.69 -18.59
C PRO A 340 -15.21 -14.17 -18.59
N ASP A 341 -15.54 -14.99 -19.59
CA ASP A 341 -16.88 -15.53 -19.82
C ASP A 341 -17.29 -16.63 -18.83
N TYR A 342 -16.35 -17.08 -17.99
CA TYR A 342 -16.56 -18.05 -16.91
C TYR A 342 -16.53 -17.35 -15.54
N PRO A 343 -17.10 -17.95 -14.48
CA PRO A 343 -17.05 -17.36 -13.14
C PRO A 343 -15.61 -17.15 -12.64
N LEU A 344 -15.24 -15.88 -12.45
CA LEU A 344 -13.96 -15.47 -11.89
C LEU A 344 -14.22 -14.57 -10.68
N TYR A 345 -13.66 -14.93 -9.54
CA TYR A 345 -13.62 -14.06 -8.37
C TYR A 345 -12.34 -13.21 -8.40
N PRO A 346 -12.46 -11.87 -8.53
CA PRO A 346 -11.30 -10.98 -8.54
C PRO A 346 -10.47 -11.04 -7.27
N GLY A 347 -9.19 -10.70 -7.40
CA GLY A 347 -8.21 -10.76 -6.34
C GLY A 347 -7.48 -9.44 -6.17
N VAL A 348 -7.29 -9.00 -4.92
CA VAL A 348 -6.48 -7.84 -4.55
C VAL A 348 -5.43 -8.19 -3.47
N ASN A 349 -4.42 -7.35 -3.27
CA ASN A 349 -3.49 -7.48 -2.14
C ASN A 349 -3.10 -6.13 -1.52
N PRO A 350 -2.82 -6.03 -0.21
CA PRO A 350 -2.34 -4.80 0.43
C PRO A 350 -0.85 -4.52 0.16
N GLY A 351 -0.14 -5.44 -0.49
CA GLY A 351 1.30 -5.38 -0.72
C GLY A 351 1.88 -6.78 -0.82
N TRP A 352 3.17 -6.89 -1.13
CA TRP A 352 3.88 -8.15 -1.10
C TRP A 352 5.39 -7.95 -0.97
N ASP A 353 6.02 -8.64 -0.04
CA ASP A 353 7.45 -8.63 0.27
C ASP A 353 7.85 -9.91 1.00
N ASN A 354 8.56 -10.81 0.32
CA ASN A 354 9.03 -12.06 0.91
C ASN A 354 10.49 -12.06 1.37
N GLU A 355 11.07 -10.88 1.63
CA GLU A 355 12.43 -10.74 2.16
C GLU A 355 12.62 -11.53 3.48
N ALA A 356 11.59 -11.60 4.34
CA ALA A 356 11.62 -12.37 5.57
C ALA A 356 11.86 -13.89 5.36
N ARG A 357 11.31 -14.46 4.27
CA ARG A 357 11.56 -15.87 3.87
C ARG A 357 12.83 -16.02 3.03
N ARG A 358 13.28 -14.98 2.33
CA ARG A 358 14.37 -15.04 1.33
C ARG A 358 15.40 -13.92 1.51
N SER A 359 16.00 -13.82 2.69
CA SER A 359 16.87 -12.68 3.01
C SER A 359 17.98 -12.44 1.97
N GLY A 360 18.14 -11.18 1.56
CA GLY A 360 19.06 -10.70 0.53
C GLY A 360 18.61 -11.02 -0.91
N ARG A 361 17.52 -11.77 -1.10
CA ARG A 361 17.04 -12.29 -2.38
C ARG A 361 15.50 -12.24 -2.49
N GLY A 362 14.84 -11.50 -1.61
CA GLY A 362 13.40 -11.31 -1.64
C GLY A 362 12.95 -10.64 -2.93
N ARG A 363 11.70 -10.85 -3.29
CA ARG A 363 10.99 -9.97 -4.21
C ARG A 363 10.14 -9.01 -3.38
N VAL A 364 10.12 -7.74 -3.76
CA VAL A 364 9.49 -6.66 -3.00
C VAL A 364 8.64 -5.84 -3.95
N TYR A 365 7.36 -5.66 -3.65
CA TYR A 365 6.46 -4.76 -4.37
C TYR A 365 6.36 -3.45 -3.59
N LEU A 366 7.15 -2.45 -3.99
CA LEU A 366 7.21 -1.14 -3.35
C LEU A 366 6.05 -0.24 -3.76
N HIS A 367 5.82 0.79 -2.95
CA HIS A 367 4.78 1.82 -3.14
C HIS A 367 3.34 1.31 -2.99
N ALA A 368 3.15 0.15 -2.36
CA ALA A 368 1.86 -0.21 -1.78
C ALA A 368 1.51 0.76 -0.64
N SER A 369 0.26 1.24 -0.62
CA SER A 369 -0.28 2.13 0.42
C SER A 369 -1.74 1.75 0.73
N PRO A 370 -2.25 2.00 1.95
CA PRO A 370 -3.66 1.77 2.28
C PRO A 370 -4.61 2.51 1.33
N ARG A 371 -4.25 3.72 0.89
CA ARG A 371 -5.06 4.48 -0.08
C ARG A 371 -5.05 3.83 -1.47
N GLY A 372 -3.89 3.42 -1.98
CA GLY A 372 -3.80 2.70 -3.25
C GLY A 372 -4.57 1.37 -3.21
N TYR A 373 -4.45 0.63 -2.11
CA TYR A 373 -5.21 -0.62 -1.89
C TYR A 373 -6.71 -0.37 -1.84
N ARG A 374 -7.17 0.66 -1.10
CA ARG A 374 -8.59 1.06 -1.08
C ARG A 374 -9.08 1.37 -2.49
N ASP A 375 -8.33 2.14 -3.25
CA ASP A 375 -8.74 2.56 -4.60
C ASP A 375 -8.87 1.33 -5.52
N TRP A 376 -7.90 0.40 -5.48
CA TRP A 376 -7.97 -0.86 -6.23
C TRP A 376 -9.16 -1.75 -5.81
N LEU A 377 -9.36 -1.95 -4.50
CA LEU A 377 -10.48 -2.73 -3.99
C LEU A 377 -11.83 -2.10 -4.37
N ARG A 378 -11.94 -0.76 -4.24
CA ARG A 378 -13.15 -0.02 -4.59
C ARG A 378 -13.47 -0.13 -6.08
N THR A 379 -12.51 0.10 -6.96
CA THR A 379 -12.68 -0.08 -8.41
C THR A 379 -13.08 -1.52 -8.74
N THR A 380 -12.50 -2.50 -8.05
CA THR A 380 -12.87 -3.91 -8.23
C THR A 380 -14.35 -4.16 -7.87
N ILE A 381 -14.80 -3.66 -6.73
CA ILE A 381 -16.17 -3.85 -6.23
C ILE A 381 -17.20 -3.10 -7.07
N HIS A 382 -16.96 -1.82 -7.34
CA HIS A 382 -17.98 -0.91 -7.86
C HIS A 382 -17.93 -0.75 -9.39
N GLU A 383 -16.79 -1.00 -10.03
CA GLU A 383 -16.63 -0.86 -11.48
C GLU A 383 -16.48 -2.22 -12.14
N ARG A 384 -15.46 -3.01 -11.77
CA ARG A 384 -15.15 -4.29 -12.42
C ARG A 384 -16.26 -5.33 -12.25
N LEU A 385 -16.85 -5.38 -11.05
CA LEU A 385 -17.98 -6.27 -10.73
C LEU A 385 -19.35 -5.63 -10.97
N SER A 386 -19.43 -4.44 -11.59
CA SER A 386 -20.70 -3.70 -11.77
C SER A 386 -21.78 -4.50 -12.50
N ALA A 387 -21.40 -5.35 -13.45
CA ALA A 387 -22.31 -6.21 -14.21
C ALA A 387 -22.69 -7.52 -13.48
N VAL A 388 -21.99 -7.88 -12.41
CA VAL A 388 -22.28 -9.09 -11.61
C VAL A 388 -23.39 -8.77 -10.61
N PRO A 389 -24.41 -9.64 -10.42
CA PRO A 389 -25.41 -9.45 -9.38
C PRO A 389 -24.77 -9.29 -8.00
N GLN A 390 -25.23 -8.31 -7.21
CA GLN A 390 -24.60 -7.97 -5.92
C GLN A 390 -24.47 -9.18 -4.97
N THR A 391 -25.47 -10.07 -4.96
CA THR A 391 -25.48 -11.29 -4.13
C THR A 391 -24.44 -12.33 -4.54
N GLN A 392 -23.85 -12.20 -5.73
CA GLN A 392 -22.82 -13.09 -6.28
C GLN A 392 -21.42 -12.43 -6.29
N ARG A 393 -21.31 -11.16 -5.91
CA ARG A 393 -20.03 -10.44 -5.91
C ARG A 393 -19.16 -10.93 -4.76
N MET A 394 -17.99 -11.43 -5.11
CA MET A 394 -16.97 -11.83 -4.15
C MET A 394 -15.61 -11.31 -4.60
N VAL A 395 -14.81 -10.82 -3.67
CA VAL A 395 -13.43 -10.38 -3.91
C VAL A 395 -12.52 -11.08 -2.91
N PHE A 396 -11.50 -11.75 -3.43
CA PHE A 396 -10.47 -12.38 -2.61
C PHE A 396 -9.35 -11.38 -2.31
N ILE A 397 -8.84 -11.42 -1.08
CA ILE A 397 -7.75 -10.57 -0.61
C ILE A 397 -6.60 -11.47 -0.16
N ASN A 398 -5.45 -11.31 -0.79
CA ASN A 398 -4.21 -11.95 -0.38
C ASN A 398 -3.40 -10.94 0.46
N ALA A 399 -3.38 -10.98 1.79
CA ALA A 399 -4.04 -11.92 2.71
C ALA A 399 -4.42 -11.22 4.02
N TRP A 400 -5.04 -11.96 4.94
CA TRP A 400 -5.23 -11.53 6.32
C TRP A 400 -3.87 -11.40 7.04
N ASN A 401 -3.10 -12.49 7.09
CA ASN A 401 -1.93 -12.64 7.98
C ASN A 401 -0.68 -13.30 7.33
N GLU A 402 -0.40 -13.10 6.04
CA GLU A 402 0.84 -13.58 5.41
C GLU A 402 2.05 -12.68 5.76
N TRP A 403 2.42 -12.66 7.06
CA TRP A 403 3.43 -11.75 7.60
C TRP A 403 4.81 -11.88 6.95
N ALA A 404 5.27 -13.10 6.69
CA ALA A 404 6.59 -13.30 6.08
C ALA A 404 6.61 -13.05 4.56
N GLU A 405 5.45 -12.81 3.94
CA GLU A 405 5.31 -12.32 2.56
C GLU A 405 4.79 -10.88 2.49
N GLY A 406 4.68 -10.17 3.62
CA GLY A 406 4.26 -8.76 3.67
C GLY A 406 2.82 -8.48 3.22
N ALA A 407 2.06 -9.50 2.83
CA ALA A 407 0.67 -9.42 2.39
C ALA A 407 -0.29 -9.52 3.59
N VAL A 408 -0.35 -8.43 4.37
CA VAL A 408 -1.02 -8.42 5.69
C VAL A 408 -2.03 -7.29 5.80
N LEU A 409 -3.27 -7.65 6.13
CA LEU A 409 -4.32 -6.72 6.56
C LEU A 409 -4.34 -6.49 8.08
N GLU A 410 -3.84 -7.44 8.87
CA GLU A 410 -3.74 -7.28 10.32
C GLU A 410 -3.02 -5.97 10.71
N PRO A 411 -3.41 -5.34 11.83
CA PRO A 411 -2.74 -4.13 12.30
C PRO A 411 -1.25 -4.36 12.56
N ASP A 412 -0.43 -3.44 12.03
CA ASP A 412 1.02 -3.41 12.23
C ASP A 412 1.44 -2.16 13.00
N ALA A 413 2.59 -2.18 13.66
CA ALA A 413 3.02 -1.07 14.52
C ALA A 413 3.24 0.26 13.76
N ARG A 414 3.55 0.18 12.46
CA ARG A 414 3.86 1.35 11.63
C ARG A 414 2.59 2.10 11.21
N LEU A 415 1.56 1.38 10.75
CA LEU A 415 0.35 1.97 10.18
C LEU A 415 -0.92 1.69 11.01
N GLY A 416 -0.83 0.90 12.06
CA GLY A 416 -1.96 0.48 12.90
C GLY A 416 -3.05 -0.14 12.04
N HIS A 417 -4.28 0.36 12.17
CA HIS A 417 -5.46 -0.14 11.48
C HIS A 417 -5.64 0.40 10.05
N ALA A 418 -4.66 1.10 9.47
CA ALA A 418 -4.87 1.81 8.20
C ALA A 418 -5.34 0.91 7.05
N TRP A 419 -4.83 -0.32 6.96
CA TRP A 419 -5.24 -1.32 5.95
C TRP A 419 -6.69 -1.78 6.13
N LEU A 420 -7.13 -1.95 7.38
CA LEU A 420 -8.51 -2.31 7.70
C LEU A 420 -9.46 -1.13 7.44
N HIS A 421 -9.08 0.09 7.83
CA HIS A 421 -9.82 1.31 7.47
C HIS A 421 -9.96 1.46 5.95
N ALA A 422 -8.89 1.20 5.20
CA ALA A 422 -8.92 1.18 3.75
C ALA A 422 -9.88 0.12 3.20
N THR A 423 -9.90 -1.08 3.79
CA THR A 423 -10.85 -2.16 3.44
C THR A 423 -12.30 -1.71 3.63
N ARG A 424 -12.63 -1.18 4.82
CA ARG A 424 -13.97 -0.67 5.12
C ARG A 424 -14.39 0.46 4.17
N ASN A 425 -13.49 1.41 3.91
CA ASN A 425 -13.77 2.55 3.04
C ASN A 425 -13.96 2.15 1.56
N ALA A 426 -13.41 1.01 1.14
CA ALA A 426 -13.60 0.50 -0.22
C ALA A 426 -14.99 -0.10 -0.47
N LEU A 427 -15.72 -0.46 0.60
CA LEU A 427 -17.11 -0.94 0.54
C LEU A 427 -18.13 0.17 0.27
N ILE A 428 -17.70 1.42 0.35
CA ILE A 428 -18.53 2.58 0.03
C ILE A 428 -18.03 3.15 -1.29
N SER A 429 -18.95 3.44 -2.21
CA SER A 429 -18.64 4.21 -3.42
C SER A 429 -17.96 5.52 -3.04
N ALA A 430 -17.09 6.03 -3.91
CA ALA A 430 -16.30 7.22 -3.59
C ALA A 430 -17.21 8.38 -3.15
N PRO A 431 -17.05 8.93 -1.92
CA PRO A 431 -17.87 10.05 -1.48
C PRO A 431 -17.56 11.29 -2.32
N ALA A 432 -18.54 12.18 -2.45
CA ALA A 432 -18.29 13.49 -3.02
C ALA A 432 -17.31 14.26 -2.11
N LEU A 433 -16.27 14.84 -2.71
CA LEU A 433 -15.33 15.65 -1.96
C LEU A 433 -15.99 16.93 -1.45
N ARG A 434 -15.62 17.35 -0.24
CA ARG A 434 -16.08 18.60 0.35
C ARG A 434 -15.59 19.78 -0.48
N GLN A 435 -16.54 20.56 -0.95
CA GLN A 435 -16.30 21.80 -1.69
C GLN A 435 -15.87 22.96 -0.79
N GLN A 436 -15.97 22.80 0.54
CA GLN A 436 -15.48 23.76 1.53
C GLN A 436 -13.94 23.71 1.57
N PRO A 437 -13.23 24.83 1.35
CA PRO A 437 -11.78 24.84 1.41
C PRO A 437 -11.29 24.66 2.84
N ALA A 438 -10.22 23.88 3.00
CA ALA A 438 -9.49 23.81 4.25
C ALA A 438 -8.35 24.84 4.27
N VAL A 439 -7.95 25.25 5.47
CA VAL A 439 -6.71 25.99 5.68
C VAL A 439 -5.92 25.36 6.81
N HIS A 440 -4.64 25.10 6.56
CA HIS A 440 -3.66 24.73 7.57
C HIS A 440 -2.79 25.94 7.90
N VAL A 441 -2.74 26.33 9.18
CA VAL A 441 -1.80 27.34 9.68
C VAL A 441 -0.82 26.68 10.64
N HIS A 442 0.47 26.66 10.30
CA HIS A 442 1.51 26.31 11.26
C HIS A 442 1.95 27.55 12.06
N ALA A 443 1.46 27.67 13.30
CA ALA A 443 1.69 28.80 14.19
C ALA A 443 2.83 28.50 15.17
N TRP A 444 4.05 28.86 14.78
CA TRP A 444 5.24 28.80 15.63
C TRP A 444 5.57 30.16 16.28
N TYR A 445 5.37 31.26 15.55
CA TYR A 445 5.59 32.64 16.00
C TYR A 445 4.25 33.36 16.23
N LEU A 446 3.72 33.31 17.46
CA LEU A 446 2.42 33.86 17.83
C LEU A 446 2.28 35.36 17.55
N GLU A 447 3.37 36.11 17.58
CA GLU A 447 3.40 37.54 17.27
C GLU A 447 2.92 37.86 15.84
N THR A 448 3.07 36.92 14.91
CA THR A 448 2.63 37.08 13.51
C THR A 448 1.31 36.39 13.20
N LEU A 449 0.74 35.65 14.17
CA LEU A 449 -0.51 34.93 13.98
C LEU A 449 -1.72 35.86 13.73
N PRO A 450 -1.90 36.99 14.44
CA PRO A 450 -3.04 37.89 14.21
C PRO A 450 -3.18 38.37 12.77
N GLU A 451 -2.06 38.61 12.08
CA GLU A 451 -2.05 39.04 10.68
C GLU A 451 -2.59 37.94 9.75
N VAL A 452 -2.17 36.69 9.98
CA VAL A 452 -2.67 35.53 9.22
C VAL A 452 -4.17 35.35 9.46
N LEU A 453 -4.63 35.43 10.72
CA LEU A 453 -6.03 35.28 11.07
C LEU A 453 -6.90 36.41 10.49
N SER A 454 -6.38 37.64 10.48
CA SER A 454 -7.05 38.79 9.85
C SER A 454 -7.25 38.55 8.35
N ALA A 455 -6.21 38.09 7.64
CA ALA A 455 -6.32 37.76 6.21
C ALA A 455 -7.34 36.64 5.94
N LEU A 456 -7.41 35.61 6.78
CA LEU A 456 -8.40 34.52 6.64
C LEU A 456 -9.84 35.00 6.87
N ARG A 457 -10.04 35.88 7.86
CA ARG A 457 -11.35 36.49 8.12
C ARG A 457 -11.79 37.39 6.96
N GLU A 458 -10.89 38.22 6.45
CA GLU A 458 -11.16 39.14 5.33
C GLU A 458 -11.45 38.41 4.03
N ALA A 459 -10.84 37.25 3.81
CA ALA A 459 -11.14 36.39 2.66
C ALA A 459 -12.60 35.92 2.61
N ALA A 460 -13.32 35.96 3.75
CA ALA A 460 -14.76 35.66 3.87
C ALA A 460 -15.18 34.32 3.26
N LEU A 461 -14.29 33.33 3.28
CA LEU A 461 -14.59 31.94 2.92
C LEU A 461 -15.06 31.17 4.14
N ASP A 462 -15.94 30.20 3.91
CA ASP A 462 -16.32 29.21 4.92
C ASP A 462 -15.18 28.19 5.05
N TRP A 463 -14.26 28.41 5.99
CA TRP A 463 -13.06 27.61 6.13
C TRP A 463 -13.24 26.42 7.07
N THR A 464 -12.68 25.27 6.71
CA THR A 464 -12.23 24.30 7.71
C THR A 464 -10.82 24.69 8.16
N ILE A 465 -10.70 25.25 9.37
CA ILE A 465 -9.43 25.75 9.90
C ILE A 465 -8.77 24.68 10.78
N VAL A 466 -7.51 24.37 10.47
CA VAL A 466 -6.63 23.56 11.32
C VAL A 466 -5.36 24.33 11.62
N VAL A 467 -5.08 24.59 12.90
CA VAL A 467 -3.86 25.27 13.35
C VAL A 467 -2.98 24.28 14.10
N THR A 468 -1.72 24.17 13.70
CA THR A 468 -0.72 23.40 14.46
C THR A 468 0.20 24.34 15.21
N THR A 469 0.48 24.08 16.48
CA THR A 469 1.28 24.95 17.36
C THR A 469 1.98 24.12 18.44
N PRO A 470 3.01 24.62 19.11
CA PRO A 470 3.58 23.94 20.28
C PRO A 470 2.56 23.75 21.40
N GLU A 471 2.68 22.67 22.17
CA GLU A 471 1.72 22.32 23.24
C GLU A 471 1.50 23.48 24.24
N HIS A 472 2.57 24.16 24.65
CA HIS A 472 2.51 25.29 25.59
C HIS A 472 1.83 26.55 25.02
N GLN A 473 1.49 26.59 23.72
CA GLN A 473 0.85 27.72 23.04
C GLN A 473 -0.62 27.45 22.66
N LEU A 474 -1.14 26.24 22.89
CA LEU A 474 -2.49 25.83 22.48
C LEU A 474 -3.58 26.84 22.87
N ASP A 475 -3.61 27.25 24.14
CA ASP A 475 -4.65 28.15 24.65
C ASP A 475 -4.53 29.57 24.09
N GLN A 476 -3.31 30.03 23.80
CA GLN A 476 -3.08 31.33 23.20
C GLN A 476 -3.58 31.35 21.74
N VAL A 477 -3.32 30.29 20.99
CA VAL A 477 -3.84 30.12 19.62
C VAL A 477 -5.36 30.03 19.59
N ARG A 478 -5.97 29.27 20.51
CA ARG A 478 -7.43 29.18 20.62
C ARG A 478 -8.07 30.54 20.92
N ARG A 479 -7.48 31.32 21.83
CA ARG A 479 -7.93 32.70 22.12
C ARG A 479 -7.77 33.59 20.89
N ALA A 480 -6.62 33.53 20.21
CA ALA A 480 -6.40 34.32 19.00
C ALA A 480 -7.43 34.02 17.90
N LEU A 481 -7.81 32.75 17.70
CA LEU A 481 -8.91 32.39 16.79
C LEU A 481 -10.24 33.05 17.20
N LEU A 482 -10.62 32.93 18.47
CA LEU A 482 -11.86 33.52 19.01
C LEU A 482 -11.88 35.05 18.89
N ASP A 483 -10.76 35.72 19.19
CA ASP A 483 -10.62 37.18 19.10
C ASP A 483 -10.80 37.69 17.67
N HIS A 484 -10.49 36.85 16.67
CA HIS A 484 -10.71 37.13 15.25
C HIS A 484 -12.06 36.61 14.74
N GLY A 485 -12.92 36.04 15.61
CA GLY A 485 -14.22 35.49 15.22
C GLY A 485 -14.12 34.22 14.38
N LEU A 486 -12.99 33.49 14.46
CA LEU A 486 -12.73 32.25 13.74
C LEU A 486 -12.87 31.04 14.66
N GLN A 487 -13.23 29.90 14.09
CA GLN A 487 -13.25 28.61 14.78
C GLN A 487 -12.43 27.60 14.01
N GLY A 488 -11.67 26.76 14.72
CA GLY A 488 -10.79 25.78 14.09
C GLY A 488 -10.20 24.78 15.08
N ASP A 489 -9.74 23.67 14.55
CA ASP A 489 -9.02 22.65 15.31
C ASP A 489 -7.61 23.14 15.62
N VAL A 490 -7.20 23.07 16.89
CA VAL A 490 -5.83 23.40 17.29
C VAL A 490 -5.11 22.14 17.77
N ILE A 491 -4.03 21.76 17.08
CA ILE A 491 -3.28 20.52 17.27
C ILE A 491 -1.89 20.84 17.82
N ALA A 492 -1.50 20.19 18.91
CA ALA A 492 -0.16 20.27 19.45
C ALA A 492 0.83 19.51 18.57
N VAL A 493 1.95 20.15 18.22
CA VAL A 493 3.05 19.54 17.48
C VAL A 493 4.40 19.96 18.07
N ASP A 494 5.38 19.08 17.98
CA ASP A 494 6.76 19.37 18.36
C ASP A 494 7.45 20.24 17.29
N ASN A 495 8.55 20.92 17.67
CA ASN A 495 9.42 21.62 16.72
C ASN A 495 10.29 20.65 15.91
N HIS A 496 9.66 19.88 15.03
CA HIS A 496 10.34 18.83 14.28
C HIS A 496 9.83 18.79 12.84
N GLY A 497 10.74 18.82 11.86
CA GLY A 497 10.37 18.88 10.45
C GLY A 497 9.71 20.20 10.02
N ARG A 498 9.89 21.28 10.80
CA ARG A 498 9.40 22.65 10.57
C ARG A 498 7.90 22.69 10.31
N ASP A 499 7.47 23.49 9.35
CA ASP A 499 6.09 23.58 8.86
C ASP A 499 5.70 22.43 7.91
N ILE A 500 6.66 21.62 7.44
CA ILE A 500 6.44 20.57 6.44
C ILE A 500 5.86 19.32 7.08
N LEU A 501 6.47 18.78 8.14
CA LEU A 501 5.96 17.58 8.80
C LEU A 501 4.53 17.80 9.38
N PRO A 502 4.24 18.88 10.12
CA PRO A 502 2.90 19.20 10.57
C PRO A 502 1.90 19.32 9.41
N PHE A 503 2.32 19.90 8.28
CA PHE A 503 1.46 19.99 7.10
C PHE A 503 1.14 18.63 6.51
N LEU A 504 2.10 17.71 6.37
CA LEU A 504 1.82 16.36 5.87
C LEU A 504 0.86 15.60 6.81
N GLN A 505 0.98 15.79 8.13
CA GLN A 505 0.06 15.21 9.12
C GLN A 505 -1.36 15.80 8.99
N VAL A 506 -1.47 17.11 8.81
CA VAL A 506 -2.77 17.77 8.61
C VAL A 506 -3.39 17.43 7.26
N ALA A 507 -2.60 17.41 6.18
CA ALA A 507 -3.04 17.00 4.86
C ALA A 507 -3.55 15.56 4.86
N GLU A 508 -2.84 14.66 5.54
CA GLU A 508 -3.31 13.30 5.78
C GLU A 508 -4.68 13.34 6.44
N ARG A 509 -4.88 14.04 7.57
CA ARG A 509 -6.17 14.19 8.28
C ARG A 509 -7.29 14.74 7.39
N LEU A 510 -7.02 15.80 6.63
CA LEU A 510 -7.99 16.46 5.75
C LEU A 510 -8.46 15.53 4.63
N MET A 511 -7.56 14.72 4.05
CA MET A 511 -7.95 13.72 3.05
C MET A 511 -8.88 12.64 3.61
N GLN A 512 -8.81 12.34 4.90
CA GLN A 512 -9.66 11.33 5.56
C GLN A 512 -11.04 11.87 5.88
N ALA A 513 -11.15 13.19 5.99
CA ALA A 513 -12.40 13.92 6.12
C ALA A 513 -12.95 14.37 4.76
N ASP A 514 -12.48 13.76 3.66
CA ASP A 514 -12.91 13.98 2.29
C ASP A 514 -12.80 15.43 1.80
N HIS A 515 -11.86 16.22 2.34
CA HIS A 515 -11.54 17.54 1.77
C HIS A 515 -10.83 17.39 0.43
N ASP A 516 -11.09 18.36 -0.47
CA ASP A 516 -10.45 18.42 -1.78
C ASP A 516 -9.20 19.33 -1.78
N VAL A 517 -9.37 20.56 -1.29
CA VAL A 517 -8.39 21.65 -1.41
C VAL A 517 -8.00 22.18 -0.04
N VAL A 518 -6.69 22.45 0.12
CA VAL A 518 -6.13 23.07 1.32
C VAL A 518 -5.23 24.25 0.96
N LEU A 519 -5.41 25.37 1.65
CA LEU A 519 -4.44 26.46 1.73
C LEU A 519 -3.48 26.19 2.88
N LYS A 520 -2.18 26.14 2.63
CA LYS A 520 -1.16 26.01 3.70
C LYS A 520 -0.46 27.34 3.90
N LEU A 521 -0.44 27.76 5.16
CA LEU A 521 0.20 28.97 5.66
C LEU A 521 1.04 28.63 6.88
N HIS A 522 1.97 29.50 7.21
CA HIS A 522 2.69 29.40 8.47
C HIS A 522 3.09 30.78 8.97
N THR A 523 3.30 30.91 10.26
CA THR A 523 3.93 32.09 10.84
C THR A 523 5.40 32.12 10.44
N LYS A 524 5.94 33.30 10.15
CA LYS A 524 7.34 33.47 9.77
C LYS A 524 7.85 34.76 10.40
N ARG A 525 8.99 34.66 11.09
CA ARG A 525 9.66 35.80 11.69
C ARG A 525 11.06 35.95 11.12
N SER A 526 11.50 37.18 10.96
CA SER A 526 12.90 37.47 10.65
C SER A 526 13.75 37.53 11.92
N THR A 527 14.50 36.47 12.23
CA THR A 527 15.45 36.47 13.38
C THR A 527 16.88 36.86 12.97
N HIS A 528 17.24 36.76 11.69
CA HIS A 528 18.62 37.00 11.20
C HIS A 528 18.72 37.74 9.84
N ARG A 529 17.60 38.13 9.22
CA ARG A 529 17.56 38.88 7.93
C ARG A 529 16.73 40.15 8.06
N SER A 530 16.87 41.10 7.13
CA SER A 530 16.06 42.32 7.10
C SER A 530 14.73 42.17 6.33
N ASN A 531 14.51 41.06 5.60
CA ASN A 531 13.39 40.92 4.65
C ASN A 531 12.42 39.75 4.92
N GLY A 532 12.51 39.05 6.05
CA GLY A 532 11.64 37.90 6.35
C GLY A 532 10.16 38.27 6.52
N ASP A 533 9.88 39.45 7.09
CA ASP A 533 8.52 39.94 7.29
C ASP A 533 7.90 40.39 5.96
N GLN A 534 8.69 41.03 5.10
CA GLN A 534 8.29 41.38 3.73
C GLN A 534 7.90 40.13 2.94
N TRP A 535 8.71 39.06 3.01
CA TRP A 535 8.41 37.80 2.33
C TRP A 535 7.05 37.22 2.79
N ARG A 536 6.78 37.22 4.09
CA ARG A 536 5.50 36.74 4.63
C ARG A 536 4.33 37.59 4.13
N GLN A 537 4.45 38.91 4.19
CA GLN A 537 3.42 39.85 3.73
C GLN A 537 3.11 39.67 2.24
N GLU A 538 4.15 39.54 1.40
CA GLU A 538 3.99 39.27 -0.03
C GLU A 538 3.24 37.95 -0.30
N LEU A 539 3.56 36.88 0.43
CA LEU A 539 2.86 35.60 0.29
C LEU A 539 1.39 35.70 0.71
N LEU A 540 1.09 36.34 1.86
CA LEU A 540 -0.28 36.52 2.33
C LEU A 540 -1.10 37.37 1.36
N GLN A 541 -0.52 38.47 0.87
CA GLN A 541 -1.16 39.34 -0.10
C GLN A 541 -1.51 38.56 -1.37
N ARG A 542 -0.54 37.82 -1.92
CA ARG A 542 -0.70 37.16 -3.22
C ARG A 542 -1.61 35.94 -3.18
N LEU A 543 -1.69 35.24 -2.05
CA LEU A 543 -2.44 33.98 -1.91
C LEU A 543 -3.84 34.14 -1.33
N ILE A 544 -4.11 35.24 -0.60
CA ILE A 544 -5.32 35.36 0.23
C ILE A 544 -6.05 36.68 0.03
N GLN A 545 -5.34 37.79 0.20
CA GLN A 545 -5.94 39.13 0.31
C GLN A 545 -6.53 39.61 -1.03
N ASP A 546 -7.18 40.77 -1.01
CA ASP A 546 -7.76 41.41 -2.19
C ASP A 546 -8.76 40.52 -2.95
N GLY A 547 -9.45 39.64 -2.23
CA GLY A 547 -10.43 38.68 -2.78
C GLY A 547 -9.80 37.53 -3.58
N ARG A 548 -8.46 37.39 -3.56
CA ARG A 548 -7.77 36.33 -4.30
C ARG A 548 -8.10 34.94 -3.80
N ALA A 549 -8.24 34.73 -2.48
CA ALA A 549 -8.57 33.42 -1.92
C ALA A 549 -9.81 32.78 -2.57
N ALA A 550 -10.92 33.54 -2.62
CA ALA A 550 -12.18 33.07 -3.16
C ALA A 550 -12.09 32.78 -4.67
N ARG A 551 -11.37 33.62 -5.41
CA ARG A 551 -11.15 33.43 -6.86
C ARG A 551 -10.27 32.21 -7.15
N ILE A 552 -9.17 32.03 -6.41
CA ILE A 552 -8.29 30.86 -6.53
C ILE A 552 -9.07 29.57 -6.23
N HIS A 553 -9.84 29.58 -5.14
CA HIS A 553 -10.69 28.44 -4.79
C HIS A 553 -11.71 28.11 -5.90
N ALA A 554 -12.36 29.12 -6.48
CA ALA A 554 -13.27 28.92 -7.61
C ALA A 554 -12.57 28.29 -8.83
N VAL A 555 -11.30 28.63 -9.09
CA VAL A 555 -10.50 27.98 -10.15
C VAL A 555 -10.26 26.51 -9.83
N PHE A 556 -9.95 26.14 -8.59
CA PHE A 556 -9.85 24.71 -8.21
C PHE A 556 -11.16 23.95 -8.41
N GLN A 557 -12.31 24.59 -8.15
CA GLN A 557 -13.61 23.97 -8.38
C GLN A 557 -13.90 23.79 -9.88
N ALA A 558 -13.46 24.73 -10.72
CA ALA A 558 -13.68 24.71 -12.16
C ALA A 558 -12.67 23.82 -12.93
N ASP A 559 -11.45 23.67 -12.42
CA ASP A 559 -10.36 22.93 -13.07
C ASP A 559 -9.87 21.74 -12.22
N PRO A 560 -10.36 20.52 -12.50
CA PRO A 560 -9.87 19.29 -11.88
C PRO A 560 -8.37 19.02 -12.11
N GLY A 561 -7.79 19.59 -13.18
CA GLY A 561 -6.37 19.44 -13.52
C GLY A 561 -5.44 20.32 -12.69
N LEU A 562 -5.95 21.33 -11.97
CA LEU A 562 -5.14 22.19 -11.10
C LEU A 562 -4.79 21.47 -9.80
N GLY A 563 -3.49 21.34 -9.51
CA GLY A 563 -2.99 20.65 -8.33
C GLY A 563 -2.30 21.54 -7.31
N MET A 564 -1.61 22.59 -7.75
CA MET A 564 -0.86 23.49 -6.85
C MET A 564 -0.90 24.93 -7.36
N VAL A 565 -1.17 25.88 -6.46
CA VAL A 565 -1.06 27.33 -6.71
C VAL A 565 -0.07 27.95 -5.74
N VAL A 566 0.93 28.64 -6.30
CA VAL A 566 1.98 29.35 -5.56
C VAL A 566 1.87 30.84 -5.85
N ALA A 567 2.30 31.70 -4.93
CA ALA A 567 2.41 33.12 -5.23
C ALA A 567 3.33 33.36 -6.45
N GLU A 568 2.92 34.23 -7.36
CA GLU A 568 3.79 34.74 -8.42
C GLU A 568 5.10 35.29 -7.82
N GLY A 569 6.22 35.17 -8.53
CA GLY A 569 7.54 35.50 -8.00
C GLY A 569 8.19 34.46 -7.07
N HIS A 570 7.44 33.45 -6.61
CA HIS A 570 7.93 32.41 -5.70
C HIS A 570 7.92 31.00 -6.30
N LEU A 571 7.40 30.83 -7.53
CA LEU A 571 7.51 29.58 -8.27
C LEU A 571 8.85 29.53 -8.99
N LEU A 572 9.77 28.71 -8.49
CA LEU A 572 11.17 28.69 -8.92
C LEU A 572 11.56 27.32 -9.52
N PRO A 573 12.45 27.26 -10.52
CA PRO A 573 13.02 26.00 -11.01
C PRO A 573 13.83 25.31 -9.91
N VAL A 574 13.60 24.02 -9.65
CA VAL A 574 14.36 23.30 -8.62
C VAL A 574 15.84 23.24 -8.96
N ALA A 575 16.19 23.07 -10.24
CA ALA A 575 17.57 23.02 -10.74
C ALA A 575 18.43 24.22 -10.27
N ASP A 576 17.85 25.41 -10.18
CA ASP A 576 18.57 26.63 -9.78
C ASP A 576 18.78 26.73 -8.26
N PHE A 577 18.07 25.93 -7.47
CA PHE A 577 18.00 26.03 -6.01
C PHE A 577 18.24 24.70 -5.29
N VAL A 578 18.89 23.73 -5.93
CA VAL A 578 19.21 22.42 -5.33
C VAL A 578 19.97 22.57 -4.01
N GLY A 579 20.91 23.51 -3.94
CA GLY A 579 21.73 23.78 -2.76
C GLY A 579 22.39 22.52 -2.21
N GLY A 580 22.31 22.34 -0.89
CA GLY A 580 22.83 21.14 -0.21
C GLY A 580 21.96 19.88 -0.38
N ASN A 581 20.80 19.96 -1.06
CA ASN A 581 19.81 18.88 -1.07
C ASN A 581 19.96 17.88 -2.20
N GLY A 582 20.93 18.02 -3.13
CA GLY A 582 21.05 17.14 -4.30
C GLY A 582 20.97 15.63 -3.96
N PRO A 583 21.77 15.13 -3.00
CA PRO A 583 21.69 13.74 -2.57
C PRO A 583 20.32 13.38 -1.94
N ALA A 584 19.77 14.27 -1.10
CA ALA A 584 18.48 14.06 -0.45
C ALA A 584 17.32 14.03 -1.45
N LEU A 585 17.34 14.87 -2.49
CA LEU A 585 16.33 14.89 -3.56
C LEU A 585 16.36 13.59 -4.37
N THR A 586 17.54 13.08 -4.70
CA THR A 586 17.68 11.82 -5.45
C THR A 586 17.13 10.63 -4.65
N ARG A 587 17.43 10.59 -3.35
CA ARG A 587 16.91 9.56 -2.43
C ARG A 587 15.40 9.69 -2.22
N LEU A 588 14.91 10.92 -2.03
CA LEU A 588 13.49 11.21 -1.90
C LEU A 588 12.74 10.81 -3.17
N GLN A 589 13.26 11.10 -4.36
CA GLN A 589 12.66 10.68 -5.63
C GLN A 589 12.46 9.16 -5.71
N ALA A 590 13.48 8.38 -5.32
CA ALA A 590 13.38 6.93 -5.24
C ALA A 590 12.36 6.48 -4.19
N ARG A 591 12.36 7.12 -3.01
CA ARG A 591 11.43 6.85 -1.91
C ARG A 591 9.96 7.05 -2.31
N LEU A 592 9.68 8.13 -3.03
CA LEU A 592 8.34 8.49 -3.52
C LEU A 592 7.97 7.73 -4.81
N GLY A 593 8.94 7.14 -5.50
CA GLY A 593 8.74 6.44 -6.77
C GLY A 593 8.29 7.38 -7.89
N LEU A 594 8.81 8.60 -7.93
CA LEU A 594 8.45 9.59 -8.95
C LEU A 594 9.01 9.18 -10.32
N SER A 595 8.22 9.43 -11.37
CA SER A 595 8.58 9.06 -12.74
C SER A 595 9.58 10.02 -13.39
N LYS A 596 9.58 11.28 -12.96
CA LYS A 596 10.47 12.34 -13.46
C LYS A 596 11.46 12.78 -12.38
N PRO A 597 12.64 13.27 -12.77
CA PRO A 597 13.58 13.91 -11.85
C PRO A 597 12.96 15.11 -11.13
N ILE A 598 13.22 15.26 -9.83
CA ILE A 598 12.69 16.40 -9.04
C ILE A 598 13.31 17.72 -9.48
N ASP A 599 14.58 17.71 -9.91
CA ASP A 599 15.30 18.89 -10.40
C ASP A 599 14.74 19.47 -11.71
N ALA A 600 14.01 18.65 -12.49
CA ALA A 600 13.32 19.08 -13.70
C ALA A 600 11.98 19.80 -13.44
N SER A 601 11.54 19.85 -12.18
CA SER A 601 10.29 20.50 -11.76
C SER A 601 10.52 21.93 -11.26
N GLN A 602 9.43 22.62 -10.98
CA GLN A 602 9.41 23.85 -10.18
C GLN A 602 8.92 23.58 -8.75
N PHE A 603 9.16 24.52 -7.83
CA PHE A 603 8.67 24.48 -6.46
C PHE A 603 8.28 25.87 -5.95
N GLY A 604 7.39 25.91 -4.96
CA GLY A 604 6.99 27.15 -4.31
C GLY A 604 7.90 27.48 -3.14
N ALA A 605 8.77 28.47 -3.31
CA ALA A 605 9.70 28.89 -2.28
C ALA A 605 8.99 29.60 -1.12
N GLY A 606 9.28 29.17 0.11
CA GLY A 606 8.66 29.66 1.33
C GLY A 606 7.44 28.86 1.77
N SER A 607 7.22 27.68 1.15
CA SER A 607 6.26 26.65 1.56
C SER A 607 4.82 27.11 1.86
N MET A 608 4.35 28.23 1.32
CA MET A 608 2.94 28.67 1.38
C MET A 608 2.28 28.58 0.00
N GLY A 609 1.01 28.21 -0.03
CA GLY A 609 0.29 28.00 -1.29
C GLY A 609 -1.03 27.25 -1.11
N TRP A 610 -1.67 26.95 -2.24
CA TRP A 610 -2.86 26.11 -2.30
C TRP A 610 -2.52 24.76 -2.93
N TRP A 611 -3.10 23.70 -2.41
CA TRP A 611 -2.95 22.35 -2.92
C TRP A 611 -4.30 21.66 -3.06
N ARG A 612 -4.51 20.99 -4.19
CA ARG A 612 -5.43 19.85 -4.25
C ARG A 612 -4.77 18.71 -3.49
N LEU A 613 -5.44 18.15 -2.49
CA LEU A 613 -4.86 17.13 -1.62
C LEU A 613 -4.40 15.88 -2.38
N GLN A 614 -5.04 15.55 -3.50
CA GLN A 614 -4.59 14.48 -4.41
C GLN A 614 -3.14 14.67 -4.90
N ALA A 615 -2.68 15.92 -5.09
CA ALA A 615 -1.31 16.22 -5.50
C ALA A 615 -0.26 15.80 -4.46
N LEU A 616 -0.66 15.65 -3.19
CA LEU A 616 0.22 15.28 -2.08
C LEU A 616 0.34 13.77 -1.89
N ARG A 617 -0.43 12.96 -2.64
CA ARG A 617 -0.44 11.50 -2.49
C ARG A 617 0.95 10.86 -2.54
N PRO A 618 1.89 11.23 -3.43
CA PRO A 618 3.21 10.61 -3.43
C PRO A 618 3.92 10.71 -2.08
N LEU A 619 3.81 11.86 -1.39
CA LEU A 619 4.39 12.08 -0.07
C LEU A 619 3.64 11.32 1.03
N LEU A 620 2.31 11.36 1.01
CA LEU A 620 1.48 10.71 2.03
C LEU A 620 1.55 9.17 1.95
N ASP A 621 1.61 8.62 0.73
CA ASP A 621 1.69 7.18 0.46
C ASP A 621 3.10 6.61 0.67
N ALA A 622 4.12 7.48 0.76
CA ALA A 622 5.46 7.06 1.15
C ALA A 622 5.55 6.73 2.65
N HIS A 623 4.57 7.20 3.46
CA HIS A 623 4.47 6.90 4.88
C HIS A 623 5.81 7.18 5.60
N LEU A 624 6.28 8.42 5.45
CA LEU A 624 7.49 8.89 6.11
C LEU A 624 7.32 8.86 7.63
N TYR A 625 8.41 8.58 8.32
CA TYR A 625 8.47 8.60 9.77
C TYR A 625 8.78 10.00 10.28
N ARG A 626 8.44 10.26 11.55
CA ARG A 626 8.89 11.49 12.20
C ARG A 626 10.42 11.54 12.24
N SER A 627 11.04 10.41 12.57
CA SER A 627 12.50 10.26 12.64
C SER A 627 13.24 10.40 11.30
N ASP A 628 12.54 10.36 10.16
CA ASP A 628 13.14 10.68 8.86
C ASP A 628 13.52 12.17 8.78
N PHE A 629 12.83 13.04 9.53
CA PHE A 629 13.11 14.47 9.56
C PHE A 629 14.25 14.80 10.53
N ASP A 630 15.11 15.74 10.13
CA ASP A 630 16.23 16.21 10.94
C ASP A 630 15.75 16.96 12.20
N SER A 631 16.47 16.80 13.31
CA SER A 631 16.25 17.60 14.51
C SER A 631 16.61 19.06 14.25
N GLU A 632 15.78 19.99 14.69
CA GLU A 632 16.00 21.43 14.48
C GLU A 632 17.15 21.96 15.34
N GLN A 633 18.29 22.27 14.70
CA GLN A 633 19.50 22.85 15.30
C GLN A 633 19.89 24.17 14.62
N GLY A 634 18.95 24.83 13.94
CA GLY A 634 19.18 26.10 13.24
C GLY A 634 19.76 25.94 11.82
N GLN A 635 19.59 24.77 11.21
CA GLN A 635 20.04 24.51 9.84
C GLN A 635 19.36 25.47 8.85
N VAL A 636 20.09 25.92 7.82
CA VAL A 636 19.57 26.87 6.82
C VAL A 636 19.12 26.17 5.53
N ASP A 637 19.66 25.00 5.22
CA ASP A 637 19.32 24.17 4.06
C ASP A 637 19.75 22.70 4.31
N GLY A 638 19.42 21.78 3.40
CA GLY A 638 19.97 20.41 3.41
C GLY A 638 19.26 19.40 4.31
N THR A 639 18.08 19.76 4.84
CA THR A 639 17.24 18.86 5.65
C THR A 639 16.17 18.17 4.79
N LEU A 640 15.57 17.09 5.28
CA LEU A 640 14.46 16.44 4.58
C LEU A 640 13.28 17.39 4.32
N ALA A 641 13.00 18.32 5.24
CA ALA A 641 11.94 19.33 5.05
C ALA A 641 12.21 20.21 3.81
N HIS A 642 13.46 20.66 3.63
CA HIS A 642 13.89 21.44 2.46
C HIS A 642 13.84 20.62 1.16
N ALA A 643 14.14 19.32 1.22
CA ALA A 643 14.01 18.43 0.07
C ALA A 643 12.54 18.20 -0.32
N ILE A 644 11.64 18.06 0.67
CA ILE A 644 10.19 17.91 0.43
C ILE A 644 9.58 19.19 -0.13
N GLU A 645 9.96 20.36 0.36
CA GLU A 645 9.51 21.65 -0.19
C GLU A 645 9.76 21.72 -1.69
N ARG A 646 10.97 21.32 -2.13
CA ARG A 646 11.35 21.25 -3.54
C ARG A 646 10.65 20.14 -4.33
N ALA A 647 10.19 19.09 -3.65
CA ALA A 647 9.51 17.96 -4.26
C ALA A 647 8.01 18.18 -4.50
N PHE A 648 7.38 19.20 -3.91
CA PHE A 648 5.92 19.40 -4.03
C PHE A 648 5.45 19.54 -5.49
N GLY A 649 6.19 20.28 -6.32
CA GLY A 649 5.85 20.40 -7.74
C GLY A 649 5.96 19.07 -8.48
N ALA A 650 7.05 18.32 -8.26
CA ALA A 650 7.23 17.02 -8.88
C ALA A 650 6.16 16.01 -8.43
N CYS A 651 5.68 16.10 -7.18
CA CYS A 651 4.55 15.31 -6.70
C CYS A 651 3.24 15.67 -7.41
N CYS A 652 2.99 16.97 -7.59
CA CYS A 652 1.83 17.48 -8.34
C CYS A 652 1.84 16.96 -9.79
N GLU A 653 2.96 17.09 -10.49
CA GLU A 653 3.11 16.60 -11.86
C GLU A 653 2.99 15.08 -11.96
N HIS A 654 3.56 14.34 -10.99
CA HIS A 654 3.44 12.88 -10.94
C HIS A 654 2.00 12.42 -10.71
N ALA A 655 1.20 13.21 -10.00
CA ALA A 655 -0.24 12.98 -9.87
C ALA A 655 -1.05 13.34 -11.14
N GLY A 656 -0.38 13.81 -12.21
CA GLY A 656 -1.02 14.24 -13.46
C GLY A 656 -1.65 15.63 -13.37
N LEU A 657 -1.29 16.43 -12.36
CA LEU A 657 -1.87 17.74 -12.10
C LEU A 657 -0.88 18.87 -12.44
N ARG A 658 -1.41 20.03 -12.83
CA ARG A 658 -0.60 21.20 -13.19
C ARG A 658 -0.34 22.12 -11.98
N ILE A 659 0.78 22.82 -12.06
CA ILE A 659 1.19 23.88 -11.15
C ILE A 659 0.89 25.22 -11.82
N ALA A 660 0.47 26.22 -11.04
CA ALA A 660 0.30 27.59 -11.54
C ALA A 660 0.68 28.62 -10.49
N THR A 661 0.93 29.85 -10.94
CA THR A 661 0.99 31.01 -10.04
C THR A 661 -0.42 31.53 -9.73
N ALA A 662 -0.57 32.25 -8.62
CA ALA A 662 -1.83 32.91 -8.28
C ALA A 662 -2.20 33.92 -9.39
N ALA A 663 -1.26 34.76 -9.84
CA ALA A 663 -1.48 35.66 -10.97
C ALA A 663 -1.99 34.93 -12.23
N ALA A 664 -1.33 33.83 -12.65
CA ALA A 664 -1.74 33.07 -13.83
C ALA A 664 -3.14 32.46 -13.67
N CYS A 665 -3.50 31.94 -12.49
CA CYS A 665 -4.86 31.44 -12.23
C CYS A 665 -5.93 32.52 -12.33
N LEU A 666 -5.55 33.76 -11.99
CA LEU A 666 -6.44 34.90 -11.90
C LEU A 666 -6.49 35.75 -13.18
N GLY A 667 -5.69 35.41 -14.19
CA GLY A 667 -5.56 36.19 -15.43
C GLY A 667 -4.81 37.51 -15.24
N GLU A 668 -3.95 37.59 -14.22
CA GLU A 668 -3.17 38.77 -13.86
C GLU A 668 -1.73 38.65 -14.41
N ALA A 669 -1.01 39.77 -14.47
CA ALA A 669 0.36 39.77 -14.99
C ALA A 669 1.31 39.04 -14.04
N ASP A 670 2.02 38.05 -14.57
CA ASP A 670 3.04 37.26 -13.85
C ASP A 670 4.44 37.86 -14.16
N ASN A 671 4.80 38.93 -13.47
CA ASN A 671 6.08 39.62 -13.68
C ASN A 671 7.18 38.94 -12.86
N ASN A 672 8.08 38.20 -13.50
CA ASN A 672 9.10 37.41 -12.83
C ASN A 672 10.51 37.52 -13.45
N ASP A 673 10.90 38.73 -13.88
CA ASP A 673 12.14 38.97 -14.63
C ASP A 673 13.34 39.40 -13.75
N GLY A 674 13.26 39.21 -12.43
CA GLY A 674 14.28 39.65 -11.46
C GLY A 674 15.08 38.52 -10.81
N GLU A 675 16.22 38.87 -10.19
CA GLU A 675 16.94 37.98 -9.28
C GLU A 675 16.09 37.72 -8.02
N TYR A 676 15.97 36.46 -7.58
CA TYR A 676 15.09 36.11 -6.47
C TYR A 676 15.60 36.73 -5.15
N ALA A 677 14.83 37.66 -4.59
CA ALA A 677 15.26 38.50 -3.46
C ALA A 677 15.52 37.72 -2.15
N TYR A 678 15.02 36.48 -2.04
CA TYR A 678 15.02 35.73 -0.78
C TYR A 678 15.98 34.55 -0.75
N ALA A 679 16.53 34.09 -1.88
CA ALA A 679 17.52 33.01 -1.89
C ALA A 679 18.49 33.19 -3.06
N ARG A 680 19.74 32.78 -2.86
CA ARG A 680 20.74 32.76 -3.92
C ARG A 680 20.59 31.49 -4.74
N ARG A 681 20.80 31.60 -6.05
CA ARG A 681 20.93 30.43 -6.93
C ARG A 681 22.15 29.60 -6.48
N SER A 682 22.03 28.28 -6.63
CA SER A 682 23.01 27.28 -6.15
C SER A 682 24.26 27.22 -7.01
#